data_AF-A0A5N5XCW3-F1
#
_entry.id   AF-A0A5N5XCW3-F1
#
_cell.length_a   1.000
_cell.length_b   1.000
_cell.length_c   1.000
_cell.angle_alpha   90.00
_cell.angle_beta   90.00
_cell.angle_gamma   90.00
#
_symmetry.space_group_name_H-M   'P 1'
#
loop_
_entity.id
_entity.type
_entity.pdbx_description
1 polymer ?
#
loop_
_entity_poly.entity_id
_entity_poly.type
_entity_poly.pdbx_seq_one_letter_code
_entity_poly.pdbx_strand_id
1 'polypeptide(L)'
;MQPTKPQTVPGYAQDSSAAGICIQAENLSMRLNAAPRWWKRHLLKIILDNVSISFRKGALTAILGGSGSGKSSLLNALADRACPKEISVSGDIIYMGNPNIRSINIAYLVQHDVLPEALTVRETLEYSAQLRRPLDKADAREAVVRSLLQRLHLTACANTSLGGEQRKGCSGGERRRTSMGIQLLSNAEILLCDEPTTGLDAATALQVIKILKELAQNGLTVVISIHAPRSDMWRLFDHIVLLSRGSVLYNGLRNESIPYFRRCGYEIPSFVNPAEYLVDLAALDTRTSQYEHDSTARLEYLRLCWASELSSHQSEKPPTYTTSALSGLSERTISQPPSLMRELVVLTARSMKMFVRDPKALAGAWGGALAMAVINGWVFMNMDRSLAGIRSREGSLWNATELYGYLILVNELYRMNVDIKLFDHERQDGITSAAGFLLSRRASKLLLEDLTIPPCFTLIYYFFAGYNHSAHQFFIFLVMMLLSHFNAISFAALSTAISRHFLLAGFLGNLYFTLQMVAAGYFIPSAQMPVYIGWLRWITHTFYTFGALAANEFIGAESPSGVGQFYDCPYSSNPNDPSCKQYTGSYIMDSLGVPHDWIWKPVVILCAIASICYICAGLILHYSPLKPATRHAGERVERIDPREIRFSPTPTPQAITITLQDYELKGKGQLCNRLRLLGPISTGFRPGRLTAVIGASGSGKTTLLSALSGRLATSTKARFQSTGSILYNNACLPEDKVRLFASLVNQDDIHLMPSLTVRETLQFAARLKLPDFLSEEEKDARAEVMLRKFGLRHCADTLIGNSVTKGISGGEKRRVSIVCEILRMPDVVVLDEPTSGLDSFIALSVIEILHDLAMEGRTVILSIHQPTARMLRYFSDILVLGTEGLPVYSGPAHDMLRYFQNLGIECPRTMSPTDFVVDLATPDPGDNSGQQRVGHLVQRMKENARPTKEVRRASGSEVSVASDSVHLPTTSRTPFRKSFLLVLERAAINLSRQPILILARTLQLPGMAILLALFFAPLQKNYPAIQSRVGFAQQYACVGFVGMIQSMATYPSERDVFYREASENLYGAESFMLQYTLLELPLEVVSCVIFALFTAYVTDLNPTVDQFGVSLLCSFGCLNSGESISIIFSTVLSHSGAAISLTCALLGIFTVLGGVISLDVPSVLRAFNHISPPKYAIAGILNHSMKGLRFTCTGAQKKPDASCLIETGEDVLEMYKMTEELRWSLMGLVLCTLGYRLLAYVVLKLRSSWWLRR
;
A
#
# COMPACT_ATOMS: atom_id res chain seq x y z
N MET A 1 -10.87 15.62 56.58
CA MET A 1 -11.88 14.81 55.86
C MET A 1 -11.26 13.43 55.62
N GLN A 2 -11.87 12.38 56.18
CA GLN A 2 -11.36 11.01 56.12
C GLN A 2 -11.26 10.51 54.65
N PRO A 3 -10.22 9.76 54.28
CA PRO A 3 -10.10 9.19 52.95
C PRO A 3 -11.03 7.97 52.82
N THR A 4 -11.94 8.03 51.85
CA THR A 4 -12.82 6.93 51.47
C THR A 4 -12.03 5.82 50.76
N LYS A 5 -12.19 4.58 51.25
CA LYS A 5 -11.60 3.35 50.69
C LYS A 5 -12.07 3.11 49.25
N PRO A 6 -11.21 2.62 48.34
CA PRO A 6 -11.66 2.12 47.04
C PRO A 6 -12.46 0.82 47.23
N GLN A 7 -13.65 0.76 46.64
CA GLN A 7 -14.47 -0.45 46.58
C GLN A 7 -13.75 -1.52 45.73
N THR A 8 -13.39 -2.61 46.38
CA THR A 8 -12.93 -3.86 45.78
C THR A 8 -14.09 -4.57 45.07
N VAL A 9 -13.92 -4.85 43.77
CA VAL A 9 -14.74 -5.82 43.03
C VAL A 9 -14.41 -7.23 43.59
N PRO A 10 -15.40 -8.11 43.84
CA PRO A 10 -15.13 -9.40 44.48
C PRO A 10 -14.58 -10.43 43.48
N GLY A 11 -13.57 -11.19 43.90
CA GLY A 11 -13.31 -12.53 43.36
C GLY A 11 -12.05 -12.71 42.49
N TYR A 12 -10.86 -12.56 43.07
CA TYR A 12 -9.68 -13.36 42.68
C TYR A 12 -8.96 -13.77 43.97
N ALA A 13 -9.22 -15.00 44.42
CA ALA A 13 -8.46 -15.60 45.51
C ALA A 13 -7.01 -15.82 45.05
N GLN A 14 -6.05 -15.31 45.82
CA GLN A 14 -4.63 -15.63 45.68
C GLN A 14 -4.39 -17.03 46.25
N ASP A 15 -4.53 -18.07 45.42
CA ASP A 15 -3.93 -19.38 45.69
C ASP A 15 -2.49 -19.38 45.17
N SER A 16 -1.55 -19.12 46.08
CA SER A 16 -0.12 -18.96 45.81
C SER A 16 0.69 -20.26 45.93
N SER A 17 0.19 -21.41 45.44
CA SER A 17 0.92 -22.69 45.65
C SER A 17 0.82 -23.78 44.57
N ALA A 18 0.39 -23.48 43.33
CA ALA A 18 0.57 -24.41 42.21
C ALA A 18 0.91 -23.66 40.91
N ALA A 19 2.20 -23.58 40.56
CA ALA A 19 2.66 -23.00 39.30
C ALA A 19 2.33 -23.93 38.11
N GLY A 20 1.06 -23.91 37.68
CA GLY A 20 0.60 -24.72 36.54
C GLY A 20 1.27 -24.33 35.22
N ILE A 21 1.58 -25.34 34.40
CA ILE A 21 2.02 -25.16 33.00
C ILE A 21 0.81 -24.70 32.18
N CYS A 22 0.97 -23.62 31.43
CA CYS A 22 -0.08 -23.03 30.61
C CYS A 22 -0.08 -23.58 29.17
N ILE A 23 1.10 -23.77 28.58
CA ILE A 23 1.26 -24.34 27.23
C ILE A 23 2.45 -25.30 27.27
N GLN A 24 2.28 -26.47 26.68
CA GLN A 24 3.34 -27.47 26.52
C GLN A 24 3.32 -27.93 25.07
N ALA A 25 4.43 -27.72 24.35
CA ALA A 25 4.63 -28.23 23.00
C ALA A 25 5.69 -29.32 23.04
N GLU A 26 5.38 -30.49 22.49
CA GLU A 26 6.25 -31.65 22.48
C GLU A 26 6.58 -32.08 21.04
N ASN A 27 7.88 -32.25 20.77
CA ASN A 27 8.40 -32.75 19.50
C ASN A 27 7.90 -31.96 18.27
N LEU A 28 7.66 -30.66 18.44
CA LEU A 28 7.11 -29.81 17.38
C LEU A 28 8.12 -29.64 16.25
N SER A 29 7.74 -30.06 15.05
CA SER A 29 8.54 -29.92 13.83
C SER A 29 7.73 -29.28 12.71
N MET A 30 8.36 -28.36 11.98
CA MET A 30 7.75 -27.66 10.85
C MET A 30 8.63 -27.81 9.62
N ARG A 31 8.07 -28.33 8.52
CA ARG A 31 8.80 -28.57 7.27
C ARG A 31 8.10 -27.89 6.09
N LEU A 32 8.87 -27.22 5.25
CA LEU A 32 8.39 -26.59 4.02
C LEU A 32 8.67 -27.49 2.80
N ASN A 33 7.63 -27.78 2.03
CA ASN A 33 7.73 -28.44 0.73
C ASN A 33 8.09 -27.39 -0.34
N ALA A 34 9.38 -27.22 -0.63
CA ALA A 34 9.87 -26.14 -1.51
C ALA A 34 9.83 -26.43 -3.03
N ALA A 35 9.22 -27.55 -3.48
CA ALA A 35 9.31 -27.97 -4.89
C ALA A 35 8.04 -27.65 -5.70
N PRO A 36 8.15 -27.03 -6.91
CA PRO A 36 7.05 -26.98 -7.87
C PRO A 36 6.66 -28.39 -8.33
N ARG A 37 5.37 -28.60 -8.60
CA ARG A 37 4.72 -29.92 -8.82
C ARG A 37 5.40 -30.85 -9.86
N TRP A 38 6.28 -30.34 -10.70
CA TRP A 38 6.87 -31.03 -11.86
C TRP A 38 8.34 -31.46 -11.65
N TRP A 39 9.02 -31.03 -10.59
CA TRP A 39 10.39 -31.46 -10.26
C TRP A 39 10.45 -32.02 -8.83
N LYS A 40 10.04 -33.28 -8.66
CA LYS A 40 10.20 -34.01 -7.39
C LYS A 40 11.65 -34.46 -7.21
N ARG A 41 12.50 -33.57 -6.69
CA ARG A 41 13.64 -33.99 -5.84
C ARG A 41 13.50 -33.29 -4.49
N HIS A 42 13.46 -34.12 -3.44
CA HIS A 42 13.14 -33.75 -2.05
C HIS A 42 14.20 -32.81 -1.44
N LEU A 43 14.01 -31.50 -1.56
CA LEU A 43 14.66 -30.52 -0.69
C LEU A 43 13.62 -30.00 0.31
N LEU A 44 13.43 -30.74 1.40
CA LEU A 44 12.63 -30.31 2.54
C LEU A 44 13.42 -29.27 3.34
N LYS A 45 12.93 -28.03 3.38
CA LYS A 45 13.52 -27.02 4.27
C LYS A 45 12.90 -27.16 5.65
N ILE A 46 13.71 -27.59 6.62
CA ILE A 46 13.30 -27.67 8.04
C ILE A 46 13.27 -26.25 8.62
N ILE A 47 12.15 -25.89 9.24
CA ILE A 47 11.92 -24.58 9.89
C ILE A 47 12.03 -24.72 11.41
N LEU A 48 11.40 -25.76 11.97
CA LEU A 48 11.52 -26.17 13.38
C LEU A 48 11.89 -27.65 13.40
N ASP A 49 12.82 -28.02 14.29
CA ASP A 49 13.38 -29.36 14.39
C ASP A 49 13.23 -29.88 15.84
N ASN A 50 12.23 -30.73 16.07
CA ASN A 50 11.96 -31.42 17.33
C ASN A 50 11.97 -30.50 18.57
N VAL A 51 11.17 -29.43 18.53
CA VAL A 51 11.09 -28.41 19.58
C VAL A 51 10.17 -28.88 20.71
N SER A 52 10.74 -29.03 21.91
CA SER A 52 9.99 -29.32 23.14
C SER A 52 10.15 -28.17 24.13
N ILE A 53 9.04 -27.48 24.45
CA ILE A 53 9.02 -26.26 25.28
C ILE A 53 7.78 -26.20 26.15
N SER A 54 7.91 -25.54 27.31
CA SER A 54 6.82 -25.33 28.26
C SER A 54 6.77 -23.87 28.74
N PHE A 55 5.56 -23.34 28.87
CA PHE A 55 5.29 -21.96 29.28
C PHE A 55 4.48 -21.96 30.58
N ARG A 56 4.93 -21.22 31.59
CA ARG A 56 4.28 -21.14 32.91
C ARG A 56 3.14 -20.12 32.92
N LYS A 57 2.07 -20.39 33.67
CA LYS A 57 0.96 -19.46 33.85
C LYS A 57 1.39 -18.18 34.59
N GLY A 58 0.94 -17.01 34.12
CA GLY A 58 1.23 -15.71 34.75
C GLY A 58 2.70 -15.27 34.67
N ALA A 59 3.50 -15.90 33.80
CA ALA A 59 4.90 -15.56 33.60
C ALA A 59 5.10 -14.78 32.30
N LEU A 60 6.06 -13.84 32.30
CA LEU A 60 6.54 -13.18 31.09
C LEU A 60 7.71 -13.98 30.50
N THR A 61 7.47 -14.67 29.38
CA THR A 61 8.45 -15.49 28.69
C THR A 61 9.00 -14.80 27.44
N ALA A 62 10.32 -14.65 27.36
CA ALA A 62 11.01 -14.12 26.18
C ALA A 62 11.61 -15.24 25.32
N ILE A 63 11.23 -15.30 24.05
CA ILE A 63 11.84 -16.13 23.02
C ILE A 63 12.92 -15.30 22.33
N LEU A 64 14.17 -15.65 22.59
CA LEU A 64 15.37 -15.01 22.07
C LEU A 64 15.99 -15.84 20.93
N GLY A 65 16.65 -15.17 20.00
CA GLY A 65 17.44 -15.83 18.97
C GLY A 65 17.65 -14.98 17.73
N GLY A 66 18.67 -15.34 16.94
CA GLY A 66 19.02 -14.66 15.68
C GLY A 66 17.88 -14.57 14.66
N SER A 67 18.03 -13.71 13.67
CA SER A 67 17.10 -13.63 12.53
C SER A 67 17.03 -14.99 11.82
N GLY A 68 15.82 -15.48 11.52
CA GLY A 68 15.64 -16.79 10.87
C GLY A 68 15.75 -18.03 11.78
N SER A 69 15.84 -17.86 13.11
CA SER A 69 15.90 -18.98 14.06
C SER A 69 14.61 -19.78 14.25
N GLY A 70 13.48 -19.31 13.69
CA GLY A 70 12.17 -19.98 13.79
C GLY A 70 11.16 -19.34 14.75
N LYS A 71 11.48 -18.23 15.42
CA LYS A 71 10.63 -17.56 16.44
C LYS A 71 9.19 -17.30 15.97
N SER A 72 9.01 -16.55 14.87
CA SER A 72 7.67 -16.23 14.35
C SER A 72 6.93 -17.46 13.86
N SER A 73 7.64 -18.45 13.31
CA SER A 73 7.03 -19.73 12.89
C SER A 73 6.50 -20.51 14.10
N LEU A 74 7.27 -20.56 15.19
CA LEU A 74 6.86 -21.16 16.45
C LEU A 74 5.63 -20.45 17.03
N LEU A 75 5.63 -19.11 17.09
CA LEU A 75 4.46 -18.35 17.57
C LEU A 75 3.21 -18.60 16.71
N ASN A 76 3.36 -18.71 15.38
CA ASN A 76 2.23 -19.02 14.50
C ASN A 76 1.69 -20.44 14.71
N ALA A 77 2.57 -21.42 14.96
CA ALA A 77 2.18 -22.78 15.30
C ALA A 77 1.44 -22.85 16.65
N LEU A 78 1.92 -22.11 17.66
CA LEU A 78 1.27 -21.98 18.98
C LEU A 78 -0.08 -21.22 18.94
N ALA A 79 -0.35 -20.48 17.87
CA ALA A 79 -1.61 -19.75 17.70
C ALA A 79 -2.62 -20.47 16.79
N ASP A 80 -2.28 -21.68 16.30
CA ASP A 80 -3.02 -22.42 15.24
C ASP A 80 -3.41 -21.54 14.05
N ARG A 81 -2.53 -20.61 13.67
CA ARG A 81 -2.77 -19.77 12.49
C ARG A 81 -2.49 -20.59 11.24
N ALA A 82 -3.46 -20.58 10.31
CA ALA A 82 -3.45 -21.39 9.09
C ALA A 82 -2.07 -21.40 8.42
N CYS A 83 -1.37 -22.54 8.50
CA CYS A 83 -0.16 -22.74 7.74
C CYS A 83 -0.54 -23.01 6.27
N PRO A 84 0.20 -22.49 5.27
CA PRO A 84 0.00 -22.85 3.86
C PRO A 84 -0.05 -24.37 3.71
N LYS A 85 -0.82 -24.90 2.74
CA LYS A 85 -0.87 -26.35 2.41
C LYS A 85 0.51 -26.97 2.14
N GLU A 86 1.50 -26.13 1.88
CA GLU A 86 2.90 -26.49 1.61
C GLU A 86 3.74 -26.71 2.87
N ILE A 87 3.23 -26.37 4.06
CA ILE A 87 3.91 -26.55 5.35
C ILE A 87 3.24 -27.70 6.11
N SER A 88 4.01 -28.74 6.44
CA SER A 88 3.57 -29.76 7.39
C SER A 88 4.05 -29.43 8.79
N VAL A 89 3.12 -29.46 9.75
CA VAL A 89 3.39 -29.33 11.19
C VAL A 89 3.14 -30.70 11.82
N SER A 90 4.09 -31.20 12.60
CA SER A 90 3.98 -32.43 13.37
C SER A 90 4.39 -32.18 14.82
N GLY A 91 3.83 -32.93 15.77
CA GLY A 91 4.03 -32.74 17.21
C GLY A 91 2.74 -32.32 17.90
N ASP A 92 2.71 -32.45 19.22
CA ASP A 92 1.51 -32.21 20.04
C ASP A 92 1.67 -30.91 20.83
N ILE A 93 0.60 -30.11 20.87
CA ILE A 93 0.54 -28.89 21.68
C ILE A 93 -0.64 -29.01 22.65
N ILE A 94 -0.33 -28.97 23.94
CA ILE A 94 -1.29 -29.07 25.03
C ILE A 94 -1.42 -27.68 25.68
N TYR A 95 -2.65 -27.17 25.74
CA TYR A 95 -2.98 -25.88 26.33
C TYR A 95 -3.77 -26.09 27.64
N MET A 96 -3.21 -25.69 28.78
CA MET A 96 -3.79 -25.89 30.12
C MET A 96 -4.30 -27.32 30.37
N GLY A 97 -3.58 -28.33 29.89
CA GLY A 97 -3.96 -29.74 30.00
C GLY A 97 -4.96 -30.25 28.95
N ASN A 98 -5.40 -29.40 28.01
CA ASN A 98 -6.30 -29.76 26.91
C ASN A 98 -5.59 -29.68 25.55
N PRO A 99 -5.65 -30.71 24.69
CA PRO A 99 -5.10 -30.64 23.33
C PRO A 99 -5.93 -29.74 22.39
N ASN A 100 -7.17 -29.39 22.73
CA ASN A 100 -8.02 -28.56 21.89
C ASN A 100 -7.79 -27.06 22.10
N ILE A 101 -7.26 -26.38 21.09
CA ILE A 101 -7.04 -24.92 21.13
C ILE A 101 -8.35 -24.11 21.22
N ARG A 102 -9.47 -24.65 20.73
CA ARG A 102 -10.76 -23.95 20.67
C ARG A 102 -11.38 -23.63 22.04
N SER A 103 -10.89 -24.23 23.12
CA SER A 103 -11.38 -23.95 24.48
C SER A 103 -10.69 -22.73 25.12
N ILE A 104 -9.66 -22.14 24.51
CA ILE A 104 -8.84 -21.09 25.12
C ILE A 104 -8.73 -19.88 24.20
N ASN A 105 -8.91 -18.69 24.78
CA ASN A 105 -8.75 -17.43 24.07
C ASN A 105 -7.28 -17.00 24.03
N ILE A 106 -6.66 -17.11 22.86
CA ILE A 106 -5.30 -16.65 22.57
C ILE A 106 -5.37 -15.32 21.82
N ALA A 107 -4.73 -14.28 22.35
CA ALA A 107 -4.51 -13.03 21.64
C ALA A 107 -3.17 -13.07 20.90
N TYR A 108 -3.14 -12.60 19.66
CA TYR A 108 -1.93 -12.57 18.83
C TYR A 108 -1.64 -11.14 18.36
N LEU A 109 -0.49 -10.60 18.75
CA LEU A 109 0.02 -9.33 18.25
C LEU A 109 0.97 -9.59 17.08
N VAL A 110 0.55 -9.23 15.87
CA VAL A 110 1.35 -9.34 14.63
C VAL A 110 2.54 -8.38 14.61
N GLN A 111 3.53 -8.64 13.75
CA GLN A 111 4.72 -7.78 13.61
C GLN A 111 4.38 -6.37 13.07
N HIS A 112 3.48 -6.27 12.08
CA HIS A 112 3.09 -4.99 11.46
C HIS A 112 1.68 -4.57 11.90
N ASP A 113 1.54 -3.34 12.40
CA ASP A 113 0.27 -2.81 12.87
C ASP A 113 -0.64 -2.36 11.69
N VAL A 114 -1.70 -3.13 11.42
CA VAL A 114 -2.75 -2.77 10.46
C VAL A 114 -3.87 -2.05 11.22
N LEU A 115 -3.86 -0.72 11.17
CA LEU A 115 -4.78 0.14 11.93
C LEU A 115 -5.54 1.12 11.01
N PRO A 116 -6.77 1.54 11.37
CA PRO A 116 -7.52 2.53 10.60
C PRO A 116 -6.88 3.93 10.73
N GLU A 117 -6.29 4.43 9.64
CA GLU A 117 -5.46 5.65 9.64
C GLU A 117 -6.23 6.94 10.04
N ALA A 118 -7.53 7.01 9.74
CA ALA A 118 -8.37 8.20 9.94
C ALA A 118 -8.99 8.31 11.36
N LEU A 119 -8.93 7.25 12.16
CA LEU A 119 -9.48 7.22 13.51
C LEU A 119 -8.46 7.64 14.56
N THR A 120 -8.96 8.10 15.70
CA THR A 120 -8.11 8.37 16.87
C THR A 120 -7.85 7.11 17.68
N VAL A 121 -6.82 7.13 18.53
CA VAL A 121 -6.47 6.02 19.42
C VAL A 121 -7.67 5.57 20.27
N ARG A 122 -8.34 6.53 20.92
CA ARG A 122 -9.53 6.27 21.76
C ARG A 122 -10.65 5.63 20.95
N GLU A 123 -11.00 6.22 19.81
CA GLU A 123 -12.08 5.72 18.95
C GLU A 123 -11.81 4.29 18.48
N THR A 124 -10.57 3.99 18.09
CA THR A 124 -10.17 2.65 17.68
C THR A 124 -10.36 1.65 18.82
N LEU A 125 -9.90 1.97 20.04
CA LEU A 125 -10.11 1.12 21.21
C LEU A 125 -11.59 0.98 21.59
N GLU A 126 -12.38 2.04 21.48
CA GLU A 126 -13.83 2.00 21.71
C GLU A 126 -14.54 1.08 20.72
N TYR A 127 -14.27 1.20 19.42
CA TYR A 127 -14.85 0.32 18.40
C TYR A 127 -14.39 -1.13 18.59
N SER A 128 -13.11 -1.37 18.88
CA SER A 128 -12.62 -2.72 19.18
C SER A 128 -13.25 -3.30 20.44
N ALA A 129 -13.45 -2.49 21.49
CA ALA A 129 -14.11 -2.92 22.74
C ALA A 129 -15.58 -3.27 22.47
N GLN A 130 -16.23 -2.49 21.62
CA GLN A 130 -17.60 -2.75 21.18
C GLN A 130 -17.74 -4.03 20.35
N LEU A 131 -16.70 -4.46 19.62
CA LEU A 131 -16.75 -5.70 18.85
C LEU A 131 -16.34 -6.94 19.68
N ARG A 132 -15.38 -6.79 20.60
CA ARG A 132 -14.76 -7.93 21.30
C ARG A 132 -15.40 -8.27 22.66
N ARG A 133 -16.12 -7.35 23.32
CA ARG A 133 -16.68 -7.60 24.67
C ARG A 133 -18.20 -7.45 24.74
N PRO A 134 -18.96 -8.39 25.34
CA PRO A 134 -20.40 -8.25 25.60
C PRO A 134 -20.69 -7.29 26.78
N LEU A 135 -20.30 -6.01 26.66
CA LEU A 135 -20.62 -4.97 27.64
C LEU A 135 -21.80 -4.13 27.14
N ASP A 136 -22.96 -4.26 27.78
CA ASP A 136 -24.17 -3.54 27.37
C ASP A 136 -24.15 -2.06 27.80
N LYS A 137 -23.67 -1.77 29.01
CA LYS A 137 -23.60 -0.39 29.53
C LYS A 137 -22.48 0.41 28.88
N ALA A 138 -22.80 1.60 28.35
CA ALA A 138 -21.84 2.52 27.75
C ALA A 138 -20.77 2.96 28.77
N ASP A 139 -21.18 3.27 30.00
CA ASP A 139 -20.28 3.73 31.07
C ASP A 139 -19.24 2.68 31.44
N ALA A 140 -19.63 1.39 31.46
CA ALA A 140 -18.71 0.29 31.74
C ALA A 140 -17.68 0.11 30.62
N ARG A 141 -18.09 0.31 29.36
CA ARG A 141 -17.18 0.29 28.20
C ARG A 141 -16.19 1.44 28.26
N GLU A 142 -16.68 2.65 28.52
CA GLU A 142 -15.82 3.82 28.63
C GLU A 142 -14.85 3.68 29.82
N ALA A 143 -15.29 3.11 30.95
CA ALA A 143 -14.41 2.82 32.07
C ALA A 143 -13.30 1.84 31.71
N VAL A 144 -13.59 0.79 30.93
CA VAL A 144 -12.58 -0.17 30.43
C VAL A 144 -11.62 0.47 29.43
N VAL A 145 -12.12 1.26 28.49
CA VAL A 145 -11.24 1.95 27.52
C VAL A 145 -10.40 3.00 28.24
N ARG A 146 -10.96 3.74 29.19
CA ARG A 146 -10.24 4.72 30.00
C ARG A 146 -9.18 4.06 30.86
N SER A 147 -9.47 2.91 31.47
CA SER A 147 -8.47 2.15 32.22
C SER A 147 -7.38 1.59 31.30
N LEU A 148 -7.72 1.09 30.09
CA LEU A 148 -6.72 0.67 29.11
C LEU A 148 -5.85 1.84 28.62
N LEU A 149 -6.43 3.00 28.32
CA LEU A 149 -5.68 4.20 27.95
C LEU A 149 -4.73 4.64 29.07
N GLN A 150 -5.13 4.51 30.33
CA GLN A 150 -4.26 4.79 31.48
C GLN A 150 -3.15 3.74 31.61
N ARG A 151 -3.48 2.45 31.60
CA ARG A 151 -2.52 1.35 31.70
C ARG A 151 -1.51 1.33 30.56
N LEU A 152 -1.93 1.71 29.36
CA LEU A 152 -1.07 1.80 28.17
C LEU A 152 -0.38 3.16 28.03
N HIS A 153 -0.58 4.09 28.96
CA HIS A 153 -0.02 5.45 28.90
C HIS A 153 -0.36 6.20 27.59
N LEU A 154 -1.57 5.99 27.06
CA LEU A 154 -2.09 6.58 25.82
C LEU A 154 -3.05 7.76 26.07
N THR A 155 -3.13 8.27 27.30
CA THR A 155 -4.09 9.35 27.66
C THR A 155 -3.82 10.66 26.91
N ALA A 156 -2.55 11.02 26.71
CA ALA A 156 -2.15 12.24 26.00
C ALA A 156 -2.48 12.19 24.49
N CYS A 157 -2.26 11.03 23.85
CA CYS A 157 -2.54 10.83 22.44
C CYS A 157 -3.94 10.26 22.14
N ALA A 158 -4.79 10.10 23.16
CA ALA A 158 -6.09 9.46 23.06
C ALA A 158 -6.96 10.03 21.91
N ASN A 159 -6.91 11.35 21.69
CA ASN A 159 -7.69 12.05 20.67
C ASN A 159 -6.87 12.39 19.41
N THR A 160 -5.68 11.81 19.25
CA THR A 160 -4.82 12.02 18.09
C THR A 160 -5.11 10.95 17.03
N SER A 161 -5.14 11.34 15.74
CA SER A 161 -5.34 10.42 14.62
C SER A 161 -4.18 9.42 14.55
N LEU A 162 -4.47 8.14 14.29
CA LEU A 162 -3.45 7.10 14.17
C LEU A 162 -2.50 7.37 13.00
N GLY A 163 -3.03 7.78 11.84
CA GLY A 163 -2.24 8.05 10.64
C GLY A 163 -1.65 6.80 10.00
N GLY A 164 -0.97 7.00 8.87
CA GLY A 164 -0.30 5.99 8.07
C GLY A 164 0.70 6.63 7.09
N GLU A 165 1.01 5.96 5.99
CA GLU A 165 2.04 6.41 5.04
C GLU A 165 1.68 7.74 4.37
N GLN A 166 0.40 7.89 3.99
CA GLN A 166 -0.12 9.06 3.28
C GLN A 166 -0.56 10.19 4.24
N ARG A 167 -0.80 9.86 5.53
CA ARG A 167 -1.36 10.77 6.54
C ARG A 167 -0.56 10.72 7.84
N LYS A 168 0.11 11.81 8.20
CA LYS A 168 0.79 11.93 9.51
C LYS A 168 -0.20 11.76 10.67
N GLY A 169 0.21 11.04 11.70
CA GLY A 169 -0.59 10.75 12.91
C GLY A 169 0.27 10.43 14.12
N CYS A 170 -0.14 9.43 14.90
CA CYS A 170 0.56 8.96 16.10
C CYS A 170 1.96 8.42 15.78
N SER A 171 2.84 8.47 16.77
CA SER A 171 4.16 7.84 16.69
C SER A 171 4.05 6.31 16.57
N GLY A 172 5.11 5.66 16.08
CA GLY A 172 5.16 4.19 16.00
C GLY A 172 4.92 3.50 17.35
N GLY A 173 5.49 4.04 18.44
CA GLY A 173 5.25 3.58 19.81
C GLY A 173 3.81 3.66 20.28
N GLU A 174 3.15 4.77 20.00
CA GLU A 174 1.73 4.95 20.33
C GLU A 174 0.84 4.02 19.50
N ARG A 175 1.14 3.83 18.21
CA ARG A 175 0.43 2.87 17.35
C ARG A 175 0.59 1.44 17.87
N ARG A 176 1.81 1.05 18.25
CA ARG A 176 2.11 -0.29 18.78
C ARG A 176 1.36 -0.56 20.08
N ARG A 177 1.37 0.39 21.02
CA ARG A 177 0.59 0.29 22.27
C ARG A 177 -0.91 0.27 22.00
N THR A 178 -1.40 0.98 20.99
CA THR A 178 -2.80 0.91 20.58
C THR A 178 -3.15 -0.49 20.04
N SER A 179 -2.30 -1.08 19.20
CA SER A 179 -2.42 -2.45 18.70
C SER A 179 -2.47 -3.49 19.84
N MET A 180 -1.59 -3.33 20.85
CA MET A 180 -1.67 -4.12 22.08
C MET A 180 -3.01 -3.92 22.82
N GLY A 181 -3.48 -2.68 22.94
CA GLY A 181 -4.77 -2.39 23.55
C GLY A 181 -5.95 -3.06 22.86
N ILE A 182 -5.92 -3.16 21.52
CA ILE A 182 -6.91 -3.92 20.74
C ILE A 182 -6.90 -5.40 21.14
N GLN A 183 -5.72 -5.98 21.31
CA GLN A 183 -5.59 -7.39 21.71
C GLN A 183 -6.00 -7.64 23.16
N LEU A 184 -5.72 -6.73 24.09
CA LEU A 184 -6.10 -6.88 25.50
C LEU A 184 -7.62 -6.81 25.74
N LEU A 185 -8.38 -6.30 24.76
CA LEU A 185 -9.83 -6.26 24.84
C LEU A 185 -10.50 -7.64 24.68
N SER A 186 -9.81 -8.68 24.20
CA SER A 186 -10.40 -10.01 23.96
C SER A 186 -10.52 -10.92 25.20
N ASN A 187 -10.19 -10.44 26.41
CA ASN A 187 -10.10 -11.28 27.62
C ASN A 187 -9.23 -12.53 27.41
N ALA A 188 -8.15 -12.41 26.64
CA ALA A 188 -7.25 -13.52 26.41
C ALA A 188 -6.58 -13.96 27.72
N GLU A 189 -6.32 -15.26 27.85
CA GLU A 189 -5.52 -15.83 28.94
C GLU A 189 -4.05 -15.97 28.54
N ILE A 190 -3.81 -16.01 27.22
CA ILE A 190 -2.50 -16.13 26.59
C ILE A 190 -2.36 -14.99 25.60
N LEU A 191 -1.30 -14.19 25.75
CA LEU A 191 -0.93 -13.16 24.81
C LEU A 191 0.40 -13.54 24.14
N LEU A 192 0.34 -13.81 22.83
CA LEU A 192 1.49 -14.06 21.99
C LEU A 192 1.84 -12.77 21.25
N CYS A 193 3.06 -12.26 21.42
CA CYS A 193 3.53 -11.07 20.71
C CYS A 193 4.70 -11.39 19.80
N ASP A 194 4.52 -11.18 18.49
CA ASP A 194 5.62 -11.28 17.54
C ASP A 194 6.35 -9.93 17.45
N GLU A 195 7.55 -9.87 17.99
CA GLU A 195 8.45 -8.72 17.95
C GLU A 195 7.80 -7.38 18.40
N PRO A 196 7.25 -7.31 19.64
CA PRO A 196 6.52 -6.14 20.14
C PRO A 196 7.36 -4.86 20.23
N THR A 197 8.68 -4.97 20.32
CA THR A 197 9.61 -3.85 20.50
C THR A 197 10.24 -3.36 19.20
N THR A 198 9.95 -3.98 18.06
CA THR A 198 10.56 -3.58 16.79
C THR A 198 10.04 -2.23 16.30
N GLY A 199 10.97 -1.40 15.78
CA GLY A 199 10.65 -0.04 15.35
C GLY A 199 10.32 0.93 16.48
N LEU A 200 10.52 0.55 17.74
CA LEU A 200 10.31 1.41 18.90
C LEU A 200 11.64 1.94 19.46
N ASP A 201 11.58 3.16 20.00
CA ASP A 201 12.65 3.74 20.78
C ASP A 201 12.81 3.06 22.14
N ALA A 202 13.98 3.21 22.77
CA ALA A 202 14.31 2.51 24.02
C ALA A 202 13.29 2.71 25.14
N ALA A 203 12.89 3.95 25.36
CA ALA A 203 12.03 4.32 26.48
C ALA A 203 10.63 3.73 26.24
N THR A 204 10.10 3.89 25.03
CA THR A 204 8.80 3.31 24.65
C THR A 204 8.82 1.78 24.66
N ALA A 205 9.89 1.15 24.18
CA ALA A 205 10.05 -0.31 24.24
C ALA A 205 10.07 -0.83 25.68
N LEU A 206 10.81 -0.18 26.58
CA LEU A 206 10.83 -0.54 28.00
C LEU A 206 9.45 -0.36 28.64
N GLN A 207 8.74 0.71 28.32
CA GLN A 207 7.35 0.91 28.77
C GLN A 207 6.44 -0.23 28.30
N VAL A 208 6.54 -0.64 27.04
CA VAL A 208 5.79 -1.79 26.50
C VAL A 208 6.08 -3.07 27.28
N ILE A 209 7.35 -3.37 27.59
CA ILE A 209 7.70 -4.57 28.38
C ILE A 209 7.24 -4.46 29.83
N LYS A 210 7.32 -3.28 30.45
CA LYS A 210 6.78 -3.03 31.80
C LYS A 210 5.27 -3.29 31.85
N ILE A 211 4.53 -2.82 30.85
CA ILE A 211 3.10 -3.09 30.70
C ILE A 211 2.85 -4.60 30.57
N LEU A 212 3.59 -5.30 29.70
CA LEU A 212 3.46 -6.75 29.53
C LEU A 212 3.79 -7.51 30.83
N LYS A 213 4.76 -7.04 31.60
CA LYS A 213 5.09 -7.59 32.91
C LYS A 213 3.97 -7.40 33.92
N GLU A 214 3.39 -6.20 33.99
CA GLU A 214 2.25 -5.92 34.85
C GLU A 214 1.06 -6.82 34.49
N LEU A 215 0.80 -7.02 33.20
CA LEU A 215 -0.24 -7.93 32.73
C LEU A 215 0.04 -9.38 33.13
N ALA A 216 1.29 -9.81 33.05
CA ALA A 216 1.69 -11.15 33.47
C ALA A 216 1.49 -11.37 34.98
N GLN A 217 1.88 -10.40 35.79
CA GLN A 217 1.66 -10.40 37.25
C GLN A 217 0.18 -10.45 37.63
N ASN A 218 -0.71 -9.93 36.77
CA ASN A 218 -2.15 -10.02 36.94
C ASN A 218 -2.75 -11.36 36.45
N GLY A 219 -1.92 -12.35 36.12
CA GLY A 219 -2.32 -13.73 35.79
C GLY A 219 -2.38 -14.05 34.29
N LEU A 220 -2.03 -13.11 33.40
CA LEU A 220 -1.95 -13.35 31.95
C LEU A 220 -0.66 -14.11 31.59
N THR A 221 -0.74 -15.15 30.76
CA THR A 221 0.50 -15.77 30.23
C THR A 221 0.97 -14.96 29.03
N VAL A 222 2.16 -14.36 29.10
CA VAL A 222 2.68 -13.51 28.02
C VAL A 222 3.91 -14.16 27.42
N VAL A 223 3.86 -14.47 26.12
CA VAL A 223 5.00 -15.00 25.36
C VAL A 223 5.35 -14.00 24.28
N ILE A 224 6.59 -13.55 24.27
CA ILE A 224 7.06 -12.57 23.31
C ILE A 224 8.26 -13.11 22.53
N SER A 225 8.31 -12.89 21.22
CA SER A 225 9.55 -13.00 20.47
C SER A 225 10.27 -11.65 20.54
N ILE A 226 11.53 -11.65 20.96
CA ILE A 226 12.38 -10.45 20.93
C ILE A 226 13.72 -10.82 20.34
N HIS A 227 14.28 -9.90 19.57
CA HIS A 227 15.62 -10.06 19.02
C HIS A 227 16.70 -9.96 20.11
N ALA A 228 16.91 -8.75 20.65
CA ALA A 228 17.86 -8.48 21.74
C ALA A 228 17.27 -7.41 22.68
N PRO A 229 16.83 -7.77 23.90
CA PRO A 229 16.26 -6.81 24.84
C PRO A 229 17.35 -6.02 25.56
N ARG A 230 17.07 -4.76 25.96
CA ARG A 230 17.98 -3.94 26.81
C ARG A 230 18.28 -4.57 28.17
N SER A 231 19.35 -4.10 28.82
CA SER A 231 19.72 -4.47 30.18
C SER A 231 18.57 -4.30 31.19
N ASP A 232 17.75 -3.25 31.05
CA ASP A 232 16.63 -3.01 31.97
C ASP A 232 15.45 -3.95 31.71
N MET A 233 15.24 -4.33 30.43
CA MET A 233 14.20 -5.27 30.03
C MET A 233 14.54 -6.69 30.48
N TRP A 234 15.82 -7.08 30.46
CA TRP A 234 16.27 -8.39 30.93
C TRP A 234 15.77 -8.74 32.33
N ARG A 235 15.75 -7.74 33.23
CA ARG A 235 15.29 -7.91 34.62
C ARG A 235 13.78 -8.14 34.76
N LEU A 236 13.01 -7.86 33.70
CA LEU A 236 11.55 -8.02 33.71
C LEU A 236 11.12 -9.44 33.31
N PHE A 237 11.94 -10.17 32.54
CA PHE A 237 11.61 -11.54 32.12
C PHE A 237 11.74 -12.56 33.25
N ASP A 238 10.77 -13.47 33.33
CA ASP A 238 10.77 -14.59 34.27
C ASP A 238 11.42 -15.82 33.64
N HIS A 239 11.08 -16.08 32.38
CA HIS A 239 11.47 -17.28 31.65
C HIS A 239 12.07 -16.93 30.29
N ILE A 240 13.01 -17.76 29.82
CA ILE A 240 13.74 -17.53 28.57
C ILE A 240 13.77 -18.80 27.75
N VAL A 241 13.51 -18.64 26.45
CA VAL A 241 13.71 -19.67 25.44
C VAL A 241 14.71 -19.16 24.43
N LEU A 242 15.84 -19.85 24.24
CA LEU A 242 16.84 -19.50 23.24
C LEU A 242 16.72 -20.45 22.04
N LEU A 243 16.45 -19.89 20.86
CA LEU A 243 16.29 -20.64 19.61
C LEU A 243 17.41 -20.31 18.61
N SER A 244 17.95 -21.36 17.97
CA SER A 244 18.84 -21.23 16.81
C SER A 244 18.56 -22.32 15.78
N ARG A 245 18.45 -21.93 14.49
CA ARG A 245 18.12 -22.81 13.34
C ARG A 245 16.94 -23.78 13.55
N GLY A 246 15.92 -23.36 14.29
CA GLY A 246 14.74 -24.18 14.57
C GLY A 246 14.91 -25.19 15.70
N SER A 247 16.03 -25.18 16.41
CA SER A 247 16.30 -25.99 17.60
C SER A 247 16.40 -25.13 18.86
N VAL A 248 16.07 -25.71 20.01
CA VAL A 248 16.17 -25.08 21.33
C VAL A 248 17.59 -25.27 21.88
N LEU A 249 18.20 -24.17 22.33
CA LEU A 249 19.49 -24.18 23.02
C LEU A 249 19.33 -24.04 24.54
N TYR A 250 18.24 -23.44 25.00
CA TYR A 250 17.91 -23.28 26.41
C TYR A 250 16.42 -23.02 26.58
N ASN A 251 15.80 -23.60 27.60
CA ASN A 251 14.42 -23.34 28.01
C ASN A 251 14.32 -23.41 29.55
N GLY A 252 14.22 -22.27 30.23
CA GLY A 252 14.23 -22.24 31.69
C GLY A 252 14.08 -20.85 32.32
N LEU A 253 14.23 -20.79 33.65
CA LEU A 253 14.19 -19.54 34.41
C LEU A 253 15.37 -18.62 34.05
N ARG A 254 15.12 -17.32 33.95
CA ARG A 254 16.18 -16.34 33.63
C ARG A 254 17.39 -16.47 34.57
N ASN A 255 17.18 -16.65 35.86
CA ASN A 255 18.26 -16.71 36.86
C ASN A 255 19.19 -17.93 36.67
N GLU A 256 18.69 -19.00 36.05
CA GLU A 256 19.44 -20.24 35.78
C GLU A 256 20.18 -20.21 34.44
N SER A 257 19.81 -19.30 33.54
CA SER A 257 20.43 -19.18 32.21
C SER A 257 21.94 -18.91 32.29
N ILE A 258 22.37 -17.93 33.08
CA ILE A 258 23.79 -17.55 33.18
C ILE A 258 24.64 -18.68 33.80
N PRO A 259 24.24 -19.30 34.93
CA PRO A 259 24.92 -20.49 35.44
C PRO A 259 25.01 -21.64 34.43
N TYR A 260 23.96 -21.89 33.64
CA TYR A 260 23.96 -22.94 32.62
C TYR A 260 25.04 -22.70 31.54
N PHE A 261 25.07 -21.52 30.94
CA PHE A 261 26.08 -21.22 29.91
C PHE A 261 27.51 -21.19 30.47
N ARG A 262 27.69 -20.83 31.74
CA ARG A 262 28.98 -20.97 32.43
C ARG A 262 29.41 -22.44 32.53
N ARG A 263 28.49 -23.37 32.84
CA ARG A 263 28.79 -24.82 32.82
C ARG A 263 29.17 -25.32 31.42
N CYS A 264 28.59 -24.74 30.37
CA CYS A 264 28.95 -25.00 28.98
C CYS A 264 30.26 -24.32 28.52
N GLY A 265 31.00 -23.64 29.42
CA GLY A 265 32.31 -23.03 29.11
C GLY A 265 32.26 -21.57 28.63
N TYR A 266 31.12 -20.88 28.76
CA TYR A 266 30.93 -19.51 28.27
C TYR A 266 30.69 -18.51 29.42
N GLU A 267 31.64 -17.59 29.64
CA GLU A 267 31.52 -16.53 30.66
C GLU A 267 31.17 -15.15 30.08
N ILE A 268 30.38 -14.38 30.82
CA ILE A 268 29.91 -13.05 30.39
C ILE A 268 30.99 -11.99 30.72
N PRO A 269 31.45 -11.21 29.73
CA PRO A 269 32.38 -10.09 29.97
C PRO A 269 31.77 -8.95 30.81
N SER A 270 32.62 -8.12 31.41
CA SER A 270 32.16 -6.93 32.17
C SER A 270 31.49 -5.88 31.26
N PHE A 271 30.48 -5.18 31.80
CA PHE A 271 29.69 -4.15 31.10
C PHE A 271 28.92 -4.65 29.85
N VAL A 272 28.66 -5.95 29.75
CA VAL A 272 27.87 -6.56 28.67
C VAL A 272 26.48 -6.98 29.19
N ASN A 273 25.46 -6.74 28.37
CA ASN A 273 24.10 -7.19 28.65
C ASN A 273 24.00 -8.71 28.49
N PRO A 274 23.51 -9.46 29.49
CA PRO A 274 23.35 -10.91 29.40
C PRO A 274 22.49 -11.36 28.21
N ALA A 275 21.38 -10.67 27.93
CA ALA A 275 20.48 -11.07 26.86
C ALA A 275 21.14 -11.00 25.48
N GLU A 276 21.91 -9.92 25.27
CA GLU A 276 22.68 -9.70 24.06
C GLU A 276 23.75 -10.79 23.89
N TYR A 277 24.47 -11.11 24.97
CA TYR A 277 25.49 -12.16 24.96
C TYR A 277 24.92 -13.52 24.56
N LEU A 278 23.74 -13.90 25.07
CA LEU A 278 23.09 -15.17 24.70
C LEU A 278 22.65 -15.21 23.23
N VAL A 279 22.19 -14.08 22.69
CA VAL A 279 21.79 -13.98 21.29
C VAL A 279 23.00 -14.06 20.37
N ASP A 280 24.11 -13.40 20.73
CA ASP A 280 25.40 -13.47 20.02
C ASP A 280 25.94 -14.91 20.02
N LEU A 281 25.81 -15.64 21.14
CA LEU A 281 26.20 -17.05 21.24
C LEU A 281 25.37 -17.94 20.30
N ALA A 282 24.07 -17.64 20.18
CA ALA A 282 23.12 -18.35 19.33
C ALA A 282 23.15 -17.92 17.85
N ALA A 283 23.92 -16.88 17.50
CA ALA A 283 24.02 -16.36 16.14
C ALA A 283 24.94 -17.22 15.25
N LEU A 284 24.64 -17.25 13.96
CA LEU A 284 25.45 -17.88 12.92
C LEU A 284 26.14 -16.79 12.09
N ASP A 285 27.46 -16.86 11.94
CA ASP A 285 28.19 -15.93 11.08
C ASP A 285 28.32 -16.54 9.68
N THR A 286 27.79 -15.88 8.67
CA THR A 286 27.82 -16.36 7.27
C THR A 286 28.68 -15.49 6.36
N ARG A 287 29.48 -14.57 6.92
CA ARG A 287 30.33 -13.65 6.15
C ARG A 287 31.45 -14.38 5.41
N THR A 288 32.09 -15.36 6.05
CA THR A 288 33.11 -16.23 5.45
C THR A 288 32.84 -17.69 5.77
N SER A 289 33.32 -18.60 4.92
CA SER A 289 33.18 -20.05 5.12
C SER A 289 33.79 -20.54 6.43
N GLN A 290 34.88 -19.90 6.87
CA GLN A 290 35.55 -20.24 8.13
C GLN A 290 34.71 -19.85 9.35
N TYR A 291 34.19 -18.61 9.41
CA TYR A 291 33.32 -18.19 10.50
C TYR A 291 31.99 -18.96 10.53
N GLU A 292 31.49 -19.40 9.37
CA GLU A 292 30.32 -20.27 9.27
C GLU A 292 30.61 -21.64 9.90
N HIS A 293 31.73 -22.25 9.58
CA HIS A 293 32.13 -23.53 10.18
C HIS A 293 32.26 -23.42 11.71
N ASP A 294 33.00 -22.43 12.20
CA ASP A 294 33.23 -22.22 13.64
C ASP A 294 31.92 -21.96 14.40
N SER A 295 31.03 -21.15 13.82
CA SER A 295 29.73 -20.87 14.44
C SER A 295 28.77 -22.05 14.38
N THR A 296 28.79 -22.88 13.32
CA THR A 296 28.02 -24.12 13.28
C THR A 296 28.47 -25.13 14.34
N ALA A 297 29.78 -25.34 14.50
CA ALA A 297 30.34 -26.25 15.51
C ALA A 297 29.95 -25.81 16.94
N ARG A 298 30.00 -24.50 17.21
CA ARG A 298 29.52 -23.93 18.48
C ARG A 298 28.05 -24.25 18.76
N LEU A 299 27.18 -24.07 17.75
CA LEU A 299 25.74 -24.30 17.90
C LEU A 299 25.40 -25.78 18.09
N GLU A 300 26.09 -26.69 17.40
CA GLU A 300 25.93 -28.13 17.59
C GLU A 300 26.34 -28.57 19.00
N TYR A 301 27.47 -28.05 19.50
CA TYR A 301 27.91 -28.32 20.87
C TYR A 301 26.84 -27.89 21.90
N LEU A 302 26.32 -26.66 21.79
CA LEU A 302 25.28 -26.15 22.70
C LEU A 302 23.98 -26.96 22.59
N ARG A 303 23.61 -27.40 21.39
CA ARG A 303 22.44 -28.27 21.18
C ARG A 303 22.59 -29.60 21.92
N LEU A 304 23.78 -30.22 21.86
CA LEU A 304 24.06 -31.47 22.57
C LEU A 304 24.03 -31.28 24.08
N CYS A 305 24.62 -30.20 24.61
CA CYS A 305 24.54 -29.86 26.04
C CYS A 305 23.10 -29.69 26.53
N TRP A 306 22.22 -29.09 25.72
CA TRP A 306 20.80 -28.96 26.08
C TRP A 306 20.08 -30.31 26.04
N ALA A 307 20.35 -31.15 25.04
CA ALA A 307 19.77 -32.48 24.93
C ALA A 307 20.13 -33.39 26.12
N SER A 308 21.38 -33.31 26.62
CA SER A 308 21.79 -34.03 27.83
C SER A 308 21.06 -33.53 29.08
N GLU A 309 20.83 -32.22 29.22
CA GLU A 309 20.11 -31.64 30.37
C GLU A 309 18.64 -32.10 30.36
N LEU A 310 17.99 -32.12 29.19
CA LEU A 310 16.61 -32.63 29.04
C LEU A 310 16.48 -34.10 29.46
N SER A 311 17.50 -34.90 29.14
CA SER A 311 17.53 -36.33 29.46
C SER A 311 17.72 -36.57 30.96
N SER A 312 18.45 -35.67 31.64
CA SER A 312 18.67 -35.73 33.09
C SER A 312 17.42 -35.33 33.91
N HIS A 313 16.59 -34.41 33.40
CA HIS A 313 15.36 -33.95 34.05
C HIS A 313 14.11 -34.80 33.76
N GLN A 314 14.15 -35.73 32.81
CA GLN A 314 13.03 -36.65 32.48
C GLN A 314 12.74 -37.74 33.53
N SER A 315 13.46 -37.75 34.67
CA SER A 315 13.19 -38.70 35.78
C SER A 315 12.02 -38.30 36.68
N GLU A 316 11.48 -37.07 36.56
CA GLU A 316 10.21 -36.70 37.18
C GLU A 316 9.06 -36.94 36.21
N LYS A 317 8.22 -37.94 36.51
CA LYS A 317 6.99 -38.23 35.76
C LYS A 317 6.19 -36.94 35.53
N PRO A 318 5.59 -36.73 34.35
CA PRO A 318 4.64 -35.64 34.18
C PRO A 318 3.54 -35.78 35.23
N PRO A 319 3.06 -34.68 35.84
CA PRO A 319 1.94 -34.76 36.75
C PRO A 319 0.76 -35.39 36.01
N THR A 320 0.32 -36.56 36.48
CA THR A 320 -0.92 -37.19 36.06
C THR A 320 -2.02 -36.21 36.41
N TYR A 321 -2.57 -35.49 35.43
CA TYR A 321 -3.74 -34.66 35.63
C TYR A 321 -4.89 -35.58 36.04
N THR A 322 -5.18 -35.63 37.34
CA THR A 322 -6.40 -36.25 37.85
C THR A 322 -7.57 -35.42 37.36
N THR A 323 -8.44 -36.07 36.59
CA THR A 323 -9.69 -35.57 35.99
C THR A 323 -10.71 -35.06 37.03
N SER A 324 -10.36 -34.95 38.31
CA SER A 324 -11.25 -34.55 39.41
C SER A 324 -11.29 -33.05 39.71
N ALA A 325 -10.41 -32.23 39.11
CA ALA A 325 -10.48 -30.77 39.21
C ALA A 325 -11.40 -30.11 38.15
N LEU A 326 -12.04 -30.92 37.29
CA LEU A 326 -12.92 -30.47 36.20
C LEU A 326 -14.35 -30.12 36.64
N SER A 327 -14.72 -30.31 37.92
CA SER A 327 -16.08 -30.02 38.42
C SER A 327 -16.28 -28.62 39.00
N GLY A 328 -15.21 -27.81 39.12
CA GLY A 328 -15.27 -26.45 39.69
C GLY A 328 -15.07 -25.31 38.69
N LEU A 329 -14.69 -25.60 37.44
CA LEU A 329 -14.68 -24.61 36.38
C LEU A 329 -16.12 -24.44 35.89
N SER A 330 -16.85 -23.53 36.55
CA SER A 330 -18.02 -22.84 35.97
C SER A 330 -17.81 -22.71 34.47
N GLU A 331 -18.83 -23.05 33.67
CA GLU A 331 -18.93 -22.81 32.24
C GLU A 331 -18.53 -21.37 31.92
N ARG A 332 -17.23 -21.12 31.78
CA ARG A 332 -16.70 -19.78 31.55
C ARG A 332 -16.93 -19.50 30.08
N THR A 333 -17.73 -18.48 29.87
CA THR A 333 -18.27 -18.08 28.58
C THR A 333 -17.12 -17.79 27.63
N ILE A 334 -16.85 -18.73 26.72
CA ILE A 334 -16.09 -18.47 25.49
C ILE A 334 -16.62 -17.16 24.93
N SER A 335 -15.74 -16.25 24.53
CA SER A 335 -16.16 -15.00 23.89
C SER A 335 -16.95 -15.37 22.64
N GLN A 336 -18.28 -15.39 22.77
CA GLN A 336 -19.15 -15.63 21.64
C GLN A 336 -18.88 -14.52 20.62
N PRO A 337 -18.78 -14.85 19.32
CA PRO A 337 -18.63 -13.83 18.30
C PRO A 337 -19.76 -12.79 18.47
N PRO A 338 -19.48 -11.49 18.27
CA PRO A 338 -20.49 -10.46 18.44
C PRO A 338 -21.71 -10.79 17.57
N SER A 339 -22.91 -10.52 18.10
CA SER A 339 -24.11 -10.68 17.30
C SER A 339 -24.00 -9.80 16.04
N LEU A 340 -24.48 -10.32 14.90
CA LEU A 340 -24.38 -9.62 13.62
C LEU A 340 -24.95 -8.19 13.71
N MET A 341 -26.06 -7.99 14.42
CA MET A 341 -26.65 -6.65 14.59
C MET A 341 -25.73 -5.68 15.32
N ARG A 342 -25.05 -6.15 16.37
CA ARG A 342 -24.08 -5.34 17.09
C ARG A 342 -22.86 -5.05 16.22
N GLU A 343 -22.35 -6.07 15.53
CA GLU A 343 -21.26 -5.91 14.56
C GLU A 343 -21.62 -4.84 13.53
N LEU A 344 -22.81 -4.91 12.94
CA LEU A 344 -23.31 -3.96 11.94
C LEU A 344 -23.36 -2.53 12.46
N VAL A 345 -23.97 -2.29 13.62
CA VAL A 345 -24.10 -0.93 14.19
C VAL A 345 -22.72 -0.32 14.43
N VAL A 346 -21.82 -1.09 15.02
CA VAL A 346 -20.48 -0.63 15.41
C VAL A 346 -19.62 -0.36 14.18
N LEU A 347 -19.57 -1.31 13.23
CA LEU A 347 -18.82 -1.15 11.99
C LEU A 347 -19.38 -0.03 11.12
N THR A 348 -20.70 0.19 11.14
CA THR A 348 -21.34 1.29 10.39
C THR A 348 -20.90 2.63 10.95
N ALA A 349 -20.97 2.81 12.27
CA ALA A 349 -20.52 4.03 12.93
C ALA A 349 -19.02 4.29 12.69
N ARG A 350 -18.19 3.24 12.76
CA ARG A 350 -16.75 3.31 12.48
C ARG A 350 -16.49 3.76 11.05
N SER A 351 -17.11 3.09 10.08
CA SER A 351 -16.91 3.33 8.64
C SER A 351 -17.41 4.72 8.24
N MET A 352 -18.54 5.17 8.80
CA MET A 352 -19.09 6.51 8.57
C MET A 352 -18.09 7.58 9.01
N LYS A 353 -17.48 7.40 10.18
CA LYS A 353 -16.50 8.35 10.72
C LYS A 353 -15.20 8.39 9.92
N MET A 354 -14.72 7.23 9.46
CA MET A 354 -13.57 7.14 8.55
C MET A 354 -13.85 7.88 7.25
N PHE A 355 -15.04 7.68 6.68
CA PHE A 355 -15.47 8.29 5.44
C PHE A 355 -15.55 9.82 5.52
N VAL A 356 -16.19 10.35 6.57
CA VAL A 356 -16.28 11.81 6.80
C VAL A 356 -14.90 12.46 6.98
N ARG A 357 -13.92 11.71 7.51
CA ARG A 357 -12.55 12.20 7.74
C ARG A 357 -11.60 12.06 6.54
N ASP A 358 -12.11 11.64 5.39
CA ASP A 358 -11.41 11.65 4.10
C ASP A 358 -12.10 12.58 3.08
N PRO A 359 -11.97 13.91 3.25
CA PRO A 359 -12.65 14.88 2.39
C PRO A 359 -12.13 14.86 0.95
N LYS A 360 -10.91 14.36 0.71
CA LYS A 360 -10.33 14.32 -0.64
C LYS A 360 -10.98 13.23 -1.48
N ALA A 361 -11.17 12.03 -0.91
CA ALA A 361 -11.89 10.97 -1.58
C ALA A 361 -13.36 11.36 -1.83
N LEU A 362 -14.00 11.99 -0.85
CA LEU A 362 -15.38 12.46 -0.98
C LEU A 362 -15.53 13.52 -2.07
N ALA A 363 -14.67 14.55 -2.06
CA ALA A 363 -14.67 15.61 -3.06
C ALA A 363 -14.39 15.07 -4.47
N GLY A 364 -13.54 14.04 -4.61
CA GLY A 364 -13.30 13.37 -5.87
C GLY A 364 -14.55 12.68 -6.44
N ALA A 365 -15.26 11.91 -5.62
CA ALA A 365 -16.48 11.20 -6.06
C ALA A 365 -17.61 12.17 -6.43
N TRP A 366 -17.89 13.15 -5.56
CA TRP A 366 -18.89 14.19 -5.84
C TRP A 366 -18.51 15.04 -7.04
N GLY A 367 -17.25 15.47 -7.12
CA GLY A 367 -16.74 16.27 -8.23
C GLY A 367 -16.83 15.55 -9.57
N GLY A 368 -16.51 14.26 -9.61
CA GLY A 368 -16.64 13.43 -10.83
C GLY A 368 -18.09 13.31 -11.29
N ALA A 369 -19.01 12.98 -10.37
CA ALA A 369 -20.43 12.81 -10.72
C ALA A 369 -21.09 14.13 -11.13
N LEU A 370 -20.78 15.23 -10.43
CA LEU A 370 -21.30 16.56 -10.74
C LEU A 370 -20.77 17.08 -12.09
N ALA A 371 -19.47 16.90 -12.35
CA ALA A 371 -18.88 17.27 -13.63
C ALA A 371 -19.54 16.50 -14.79
N MET A 372 -19.77 15.19 -14.60
CA MET A 372 -20.49 14.37 -15.58
C MET A 372 -21.93 14.87 -15.79
N ALA A 373 -22.66 15.17 -14.71
CA ALA A 373 -24.05 15.65 -14.79
C ALA A 373 -24.16 16.97 -15.56
N VAL A 374 -23.31 17.95 -15.21
CA VAL A 374 -23.33 19.29 -15.81
C VAL A 374 -22.91 19.24 -17.28
N ILE A 375 -21.80 18.57 -17.59
CA ILE A 375 -21.25 18.59 -18.95
C ILE A 375 -22.11 17.75 -19.88
N ASN A 376 -22.51 16.53 -19.49
CA ASN A 376 -23.39 15.72 -20.33
C ASN A 376 -24.79 16.36 -20.43
N GLY A 377 -25.30 16.96 -19.36
CA GLY A 377 -26.54 17.74 -19.42
C GLY A 377 -26.43 18.90 -20.41
N TRP A 378 -25.29 19.58 -20.45
CA TRP A 378 -25.04 20.67 -21.40
C TRP A 378 -24.94 20.17 -22.85
N VAL A 379 -24.41 18.96 -23.08
CA VAL A 379 -24.40 18.33 -24.41
C VAL A 379 -25.82 18.09 -24.92
N PHE A 380 -26.75 17.66 -24.06
CA PHE A 380 -28.15 17.39 -24.42
C PHE A 380 -29.08 18.56 -24.08
N MET A 381 -28.58 19.79 -24.06
CA MET A 381 -29.36 20.93 -23.58
C MET A 381 -30.57 21.21 -24.48
N ASN A 382 -31.78 21.12 -23.90
CA ASN A 382 -33.06 21.37 -24.56
C ASN A 382 -33.20 20.65 -25.92
N MET A 383 -33.25 19.32 -25.89
CA MET A 383 -33.45 18.51 -27.10
C MET A 383 -34.76 18.84 -27.80
N ASP A 384 -34.70 19.01 -29.11
CA ASP A 384 -35.84 19.27 -29.98
C ASP A 384 -36.81 18.07 -30.03
N ARG A 385 -38.00 18.31 -30.59
CA ARG A 385 -39.06 17.29 -30.72
C ARG A 385 -39.13 16.69 -32.12
N SER A 386 -38.12 16.90 -32.97
CA SER A 386 -38.01 16.26 -34.27
C SER A 386 -37.51 14.81 -34.16
N LEU A 387 -37.41 14.09 -35.28
CA LEU A 387 -36.78 12.76 -35.34
C LEU A 387 -35.32 12.76 -34.83
N ALA A 388 -34.55 13.81 -35.09
CA ALA A 388 -33.18 13.94 -34.59
C ALA A 388 -33.17 14.15 -33.06
N GLY A 389 -34.15 14.89 -32.55
CA GLY A 389 -34.37 15.11 -31.13
C GLY A 389 -34.82 13.84 -30.38
N ILE A 390 -35.70 13.03 -30.96
CA ILE A 390 -36.10 11.72 -30.41
C ILE A 390 -34.87 10.81 -30.25
N ARG A 391 -34.03 10.71 -31.30
CA ARG A 391 -32.79 9.91 -31.24
C ARG A 391 -31.82 10.45 -30.18
N SER A 392 -31.73 11.78 -30.05
CA SER A 392 -30.91 12.41 -29.00
C SER A 392 -31.44 12.12 -27.60
N ARG A 393 -32.77 12.06 -27.41
CA ARG A 393 -33.42 11.65 -26.15
C ARG A 393 -33.14 10.19 -25.80
N GLU A 394 -33.20 9.27 -26.77
CA GLU A 394 -32.81 7.87 -26.55
C GLU A 394 -31.33 7.78 -26.13
N GLY A 395 -30.45 8.49 -26.84
CA GLY A 395 -29.02 8.54 -26.54
C GLY A 395 -28.73 9.15 -25.16
N SER A 396 -29.47 10.17 -24.75
CA SER A 396 -29.31 10.81 -23.44
C SER A 396 -29.79 9.94 -22.28
N LEU A 397 -30.86 9.15 -22.47
CA LEU A 397 -31.34 8.18 -21.47
C LEU A 397 -30.36 7.02 -21.29
N TRP A 398 -29.82 6.50 -22.40
CA TRP A 398 -28.78 5.48 -22.37
C TRP A 398 -27.51 6.00 -21.69
N ASN A 399 -27.08 7.22 -22.05
CA ASN A 399 -25.90 7.87 -21.48
C ASN A 399 -26.01 8.07 -19.96
N ALA A 400 -27.19 8.53 -19.50
CA ALA A 400 -27.47 8.71 -18.08
C ALA A 400 -27.30 7.42 -17.30
N THR A 401 -27.71 6.29 -17.88
CA THR A 401 -27.68 5.00 -17.21
C THR A 401 -26.28 4.40 -17.17
N GLU A 402 -25.60 4.37 -18.32
CA GLU A 402 -24.39 3.57 -18.54
C GLU A 402 -23.13 4.27 -18.00
N LEU A 403 -22.86 5.52 -18.43
CA LEU A 403 -21.64 6.23 -18.03
C LEU A 403 -21.64 6.63 -16.55
N TYR A 404 -22.81 6.96 -16.01
CA TYR A 404 -22.98 7.15 -14.57
C TYR A 404 -22.68 5.87 -13.80
N GLY A 405 -23.28 4.73 -14.20
CA GLY A 405 -23.05 3.43 -13.57
C GLY A 405 -21.57 3.04 -13.57
N TYR A 406 -20.86 3.28 -14.67
CA TYR A 406 -19.43 3.00 -14.78
C TYR A 406 -18.56 3.84 -13.84
N LEU A 407 -18.84 5.14 -13.72
CA LEU A 407 -18.14 6.02 -12.80
C LEU A 407 -18.22 5.50 -11.36
N ILE A 408 -19.41 5.07 -10.94
CA ILE A 408 -19.65 4.52 -9.60
C ILE A 408 -18.94 3.17 -9.43
N LEU A 409 -19.01 2.29 -10.44
CA LEU A 409 -18.37 0.97 -10.46
C LEU A 409 -16.86 1.07 -10.20
N VAL A 410 -16.14 1.89 -10.98
CA VAL A 410 -14.68 1.99 -10.89
C VAL A 410 -14.23 2.63 -9.57
N ASN A 411 -14.96 3.64 -9.08
CA ASN A 411 -14.66 4.28 -7.81
C ASN A 411 -14.81 3.30 -6.62
N GLU A 412 -15.87 2.49 -6.60
CA GLU A 412 -16.06 1.50 -5.53
C GLU A 412 -15.04 0.34 -5.64
N LEU A 413 -14.69 -0.11 -6.85
CA LEU A 413 -13.63 -1.12 -7.08
C LEU A 413 -12.30 -0.71 -6.42
N TYR A 414 -11.86 0.52 -6.62
CA TYR A 414 -10.62 1.02 -6.01
C TYR A 414 -10.71 1.06 -4.48
N ARG A 415 -11.76 1.69 -3.95
CA ARG A 415 -11.91 1.87 -2.49
C ARG A 415 -12.02 0.53 -1.76
N MET A 416 -12.76 -0.42 -2.32
CA MET A 416 -12.92 -1.74 -1.70
C MET A 416 -11.60 -2.52 -1.63
N ASN A 417 -10.72 -2.40 -2.64
CA ASN A 417 -9.39 -3.04 -2.62
C ASN A 417 -8.46 -2.46 -1.54
N VAL A 418 -8.69 -1.21 -1.09
CA VAL A 418 -7.96 -0.63 0.04
C VAL A 418 -8.51 -1.17 1.36
N ASP A 419 -9.83 -1.10 1.55
CA ASP A 419 -10.48 -1.44 2.82
C ASP A 419 -10.46 -2.94 3.14
N ILE A 420 -10.40 -3.80 2.12
CA ILE A 420 -10.39 -5.26 2.31
C ILE A 420 -9.16 -5.76 3.06
N LYS A 421 -8.05 -4.99 3.05
CA LYS A 421 -6.83 -5.32 3.79
C LYS A 421 -7.05 -5.29 5.31
N LEU A 422 -7.80 -4.30 5.80
CA LEU A 422 -8.17 -4.21 7.21
C LEU A 422 -9.16 -5.32 7.58
N PHE A 423 -10.13 -5.60 6.71
CA PHE A 423 -11.09 -6.70 6.90
C PHE A 423 -10.40 -8.07 6.99
N ASP A 424 -9.49 -8.39 6.06
CA ASP A 424 -8.79 -9.68 6.06
C ASP A 424 -7.95 -9.85 7.35
N HIS A 425 -7.44 -8.74 7.93
CA HIS A 425 -6.75 -8.75 9.22
C HIS A 425 -7.71 -8.96 10.41
N GLU A 426 -8.78 -8.16 10.53
CA GLU A 426 -9.77 -8.27 11.61
C GLU A 426 -10.48 -9.63 11.61
N ARG A 427 -10.61 -10.25 10.43
CA ARG A 427 -11.14 -11.59 10.27
C ARG A 427 -10.19 -12.70 10.72
N GLN A 428 -8.88 -12.55 10.52
CA GLN A 428 -7.89 -13.48 11.07
C GLN A 428 -7.91 -13.50 12.60
N ASP A 429 -8.33 -12.39 13.21
CA ASP A 429 -8.54 -12.25 14.65
C ASP A 429 -9.94 -12.70 15.11
N GLY A 430 -10.80 -13.16 14.19
CA GLY A 430 -12.15 -13.66 14.50
C GLY A 430 -13.17 -12.57 14.89
N ILE A 431 -12.89 -11.29 14.61
CA ILE A 431 -13.71 -10.15 15.06
C ILE A 431 -14.89 -9.89 14.11
N THR A 432 -14.62 -9.96 12.80
CA THR A 432 -15.54 -9.48 11.76
C THR A 432 -15.97 -10.60 10.82
N SER A 433 -17.25 -10.63 10.51
CA SER A 433 -17.86 -11.50 9.52
C SER A 433 -17.90 -10.85 8.13
N ALA A 434 -17.96 -11.67 7.08
CA ALA A 434 -18.08 -11.16 5.71
C ALA A 434 -19.38 -10.34 5.50
N ALA A 435 -20.49 -10.81 6.09
CA ALA A 435 -21.78 -10.12 6.03
C ALA A 435 -21.74 -8.80 6.81
N GLY A 436 -21.16 -8.79 8.00
CA GLY A 436 -20.99 -7.60 8.83
C GLY A 436 -20.18 -6.52 8.12
N PHE A 437 -19.05 -6.88 7.51
CA PHE A 437 -18.21 -5.96 6.72
C PHE A 437 -18.96 -5.35 5.53
N LEU A 438 -19.61 -6.18 4.71
CA LEU A 438 -20.29 -5.70 3.51
C LEU A 438 -21.48 -4.80 3.86
N LEU A 439 -22.37 -5.22 4.75
CA LEU A 439 -23.58 -4.46 5.07
C LEU A 439 -23.26 -3.16 5.83
N SER A 440 -22.33 -3.19 6.78
CA SER A 440 -21.94 -1.98 7.52
C SER A 440 -21.32 -0.91 6.64
N ARG A 441 -20.51 -1.34 5.66
CA ARG A 441 -19.94 -0.44 4.65
C ARG A 441 -21.04 0.26 3.85
N ARG A 442 -22.07 -0.47 3.41
CA ARG A 442 -23.20 0.13 2.66
C ARG A 442 -23.99 1.09 3.54
N ALA A 443 -24.35 0.66 4.75
CA ALA A 443 -25.08 1.51 5.69
C ALA A 443 -24.34 2.82 5.97
N SER A 444 -23.00 2.79 6.06
CA SER A 444 -22.20 3.99 6.33
C SER A 444 -22.16 5.00 5.17
N LYS A 445 -22.22 4.52 3.93
CA LYS A 445 -22.16 5.37 2.72
C LYS A 445 -23.54 5.77 2.21
N LEU A 446 -24.59 5.11 2.69
CA LEU A 446 -25.96 5.28 2.23
C LEU A 446 -26.39 6.76 2.22
N LEU A 447 -26.16 7.49 3.32
CA LEU A 447 -26.62 8.88 3.45
C LEU A 447 -25.78 9.89 2.65
N LEU A 448 -24.44 9.76 2.67
CA LEU A 448 -23.52 10.76 2.12
C LEU A 448 -23.12 10.53 0.66
N GLU A 449 -23.38 9.34 0.13
CA GLU A 449 -23.02 8.96 -1.24
C GLU A 449 -24.26 8.41 -1.95
N ASP A 450 -24.83 7.31 -1.48
CA ASP A 450 -25.82 6.55 -2.24
C ASP A 450 -27.19 7.25 -2.37
N LEU A 451 -27.61 8.03 -1.36
CA LEU A 451 -28.86 8.81 -1.39
C LEU A 451 -28.68 10.26 -1.80
N THR A 452 -27.46 10.72 -2.08
CA THR A 452 -27.20 12.15 -2.38
C THR A 452 -26.64 12.36 -3.77
N ILE A 453 -25.74 11.50 -4.25
CA ILE A 453 -25.18 11.60 -5.59
C ILE A 453 -26.28 11.39 -6.66
N PRO A 454 -27.10 10.32 -6.63
CA PRO A 454 -28.12 10.10 -7.68
C PRO A 454 -29.17 11.22 -7.77
N PRO A 455 -29.73 11.77 -6.66
CA PRO A 455 -30.62 12.92 -6.74
C PRO A 455 -29.95 14.18 -7.27
N CYS A 456 -28.72 14.49 -6.86
CA CYS A 456 -28.01 15.66 -7.37
C CYS A 456 -27.70 15.54 -8.87
N PHE A 457 -27.27 14.35 -9.31
CA PHE A 457 -27.08 14.04 -10.72
C PHE A 457 -28.39 14.23 -11.49
N THR A 458 -29.48 13.63 -10.99
CA THR A 458 -30.81 13.69 -11.62
C THR A 458 -31.35 15.12 -11.69
N LEU A 459 -31.24 15.89 -10.61
CA LEU A 459 -31.71 17.28 -10.54
C LEU A 459 -31.01 18.18 -11.57
N ILE A 460 -29.76 17.92 -11.90
CA ILE A 460 -29.03 18.71 -12.90
C ILE A 460 -29.32 18.15 -14.29
N TYR A 461 -29.10 16.85 -14.48
CA TYR A 461 -29.16 16.21 -15.79
C TYR A 461 -30.56 16.23 -16.39
N TYR A 462 -31.60 15.95 -15.59
CA TYR A 462 -32.98 15.84 -16.08
C TYR A 462 -33.51 17.17 -16.63
N PHE A 463 -33.27 18.25 -15.89
CA PHE A 463 -33.71 19.58 -16.28
C PHE A 463 -32.85 20.19 -17.40
N PHE A 464 -31.55 19.91 -17.43
CA PHE A 464 -30.69 20.35 -18.53
C PHE A 464 -31.09 19.67 -19.85
N ALA A 465 -31.38 18.37 -19.81
CA ALA A 465 -31.80 17.60 -20.99
C ALA A 465 -33.15 18.08 -21.59
N GLY A 466 -34.00 18.72 -20.79
CA GLY A 466 -35.33 19.15 -21.25
C GLY A 466 -36.33 17.99 -21.39
N TYR A 467 -36.28 17.01 -20.48
CA TYR A 467 -37.33 16.01 -20.34
C TYR A 467 -38.64 16.64 -19.84
N ASN A 468 -39.74 15.92 -19.98
CA ASN A 468 -41.06 16.43 -19.62
C ASN A 468 -41.17 16.84 -18.14
N HIS A 469 -41.78 17.99 -17.85
CA HIS A 469 -41.79 18.57 -16.48
C HIS A 469 -42.81 17.94 -15.51
N SER A 470 -43.23 16.69 -15.72
CA SER A 470 -44.14 16.00 -14.80
C SER A 470 -43.41 15.49 -13.55
N ALA A 471 -43.95 15.78 -12.37
CA ALA A 471 -43.38 15.32 -11.10
C ALA A 471 -43.27 13.79 -11.03
N HIS A 472 -44.26 13.06 -11.56
CA HIS A 472 -44.26 11.60 -11.56
C HIS A 472 -43.11 11.03 -12.40
N GLN A 473 -42.89 11.57 -13.60
CA GLN A 473 -41.81 11.12 -14.50
C GLN A 473 -40.42 11.41 -13.91
N PHE A 474 -40.26 12.54 -13.22
CA PHE A 474 -39.03 12.88 -12.51
C PHE A 474 -38.71 11.86 -11.41
N PHE A 475 -39.68 11.49 -10.56
CA PHE A 475 -39.43 10.53 -9.48
C PHE A 475 -39.15 9.11 -10.00
N ILE A 476 -39.77 8.68 -11.10
CA ILE A 476 -39.43 7.40 -11.73
C ILE A 476 -37.99 7.44 -12.25
N PHE A 477 -37.58 8.52 -12.92
CA PHE A 477 -36.20 8.68 -13.37
C PHE A 477 -35.22 8.58 -12.20
N LEU A 478 -35.51 9.27 -11.09
CA LEU A 478 -34.71 9.23 -9.88
C LEU A 478 -34.57 7.81 -9.30
N VAL A 479 -35.68 7.06 -9.22
CA VAL A 479 -35.67 5.68 -8.71
C VAL A 479 -34.81 4.77 -9.60
N MET A 480 -34.89 4.92 -10.93
CA MET A 480 -34.04 4.15 -11.84
C MET A 480 -32.55 4.49 -11.69
N MET A 481 -32.21 5.77 -11.49
CA MET A 481 -30.84 6.20 -11.22
C MET A 481 -30.30 5.65 -9.88
N LEU A 482 -31.13 5.61 -8.84
CA LEU A 482 -30.80 4.98 -7.56
C LEU A 482 -30.54 3.48 -7.72
N LEU A 483 -31.38 2.77 -8.48
CA LEU A 483 -31.20 1.33 -8.72
C LEU A 483 -29.96 1.03 -9.56
N SER A 484 -29.66 1.85 -10.58
CA SER A 484 -28.42 1.75 -11.35
C SER A 484 -27.19 1.92 -10.45
N HIS A 485 -27.21 2.93 -9.57
CA HIS A 485 -26.16 3.17 -8.57
C HIS A 485 -25.88 1.95 -7.69
N PHE A 486 -26.93 1.33 -7.13
CA PHE A 486 -26.77 0.14 -6.30
C PHE A 486 -26.29 -1.09 -7.07
N ASN A 487 -26.73 -1.28 -8.32
CA ASN A 487 -26.28 -2.39 -9.15
C ASN A 487 -24.77 -2.28 -9.46
N ALA A 488 -24.29 -1.08 -9.79
CA ALA A 488 -22.86 -0.83 -10.00
C ALA A 488 -22.02 -1.16 -8.75
N ILE A 489 -22.47 -0.73 -7.57
CA ILE A 489 -21.81 -1.02 -6.29
C ILE A 489 -21.79 -2.52 -6.00
N SER A 490 -22.91 -3.22 -6.17
CA SER A 490 -23.00 -4.65 -5.89
C SER A 490 -22.07 -5.46 -6.78
N PHE A 491 -21.91 -5.06 -8.05
CA PHE A 491 -20.99 -5.73 -8.95
C PHE A 491 -19.51 -5.44 -8.64
N ALA A 492 -19.17 -4.20 -8.23
CA ALA A 492 -17.83 -3.88 -7.73
C ALA A 492 -17.46 -4.77 -6.53
N ALA A 493 -18.43 -5.00 -5.63
CA ALA A 493 -18.24 -5.85 -4.47
C ALA A 493 -17.99 -7.32 -4.84
N LEU A 494 -18.75 -7.85 -5.80
CA LEU A 494 -18.55 -9.20 -6.32
C LEU A 494 -17.17 -9.35 -6.97
N SER A 495 -16.75 -8.39 -7.78
CA SER A 495 -15.46 -8.42 -8.48
C SER A 495 -14.27 -8.42 -7.52
N THR A 496 -14.33 -7.61 -6.46
CA THR A 496 -13.27 -7.55 -5.43
C THR A 496 -13.30 -8.76 -4.48
N ALA A 497 -14.47 -9.38 -4.30
CA ALA A 497 -14.57 -10.65 -3.58
C ALA A 497 -13.87 -11.78 -4.35
N ILE A 498 -14.02 -11.83 -5.68
CA ILE A 498 -13.38 -12.83 -6.55
C ILE A 498 -11.86 -12.65 -6.58
N SER A 499 -11.37 -11.40 -6.69
CA SER A 499 -9.93 -11.13 -6.70
C SER A 499 -9.54 -9.95 -5.82
N ARG A 500 -8.53 -10.17 -4.98
CA ARG A 500 -7.87 -9.16 -4.14
C ARG A 500 -6.91 -8.25 -4.92
N HIS A 501 -6.72 -8.50 -6.22
CA HIS A 501 -5.88 -7.68 -7.09
C HIS A 501 -6.73 -6.70 -7.90
N PHE A 502 -6.47 -5.40 -7.74
CA PHE A 502 -7.22 -4.31 -8.37
C PHE A 502 -7.36 -4.46 -9.89
N LEU A 503 -6.30 -4.86 -10.62
CA LEU A 503 -6.34 -5.03 -12.08
C LEU A 503 -7.26 -6.16 -12.55
N LEU A 504 -7.24 -7.29 -11.83
CA LEU A 504 -8.09 -8.43 -12.19
C LEU A 504 -9.55 -8.14 -11.84
N ALA A 505 -9.81 -7.46 -10.71
CA ALA A 505 -11.13 -6.96 -10.37
C ALA A 505 -11.62 -5.90 -11.38
N GLY A 506 -10.74 -5.01 -11.83
CA GLY A 506 -11.01 -4.01 -12.86
C GLY A 506 -11.30 -4.62 -14.23
N PHE A 507 -10.60 -5.71 -14.60
CA PHE A 507 -10.91 -6.48 -15.81
C PHE A 507 -12.35 -7.03 -15.78
N LEU A 508 -12.75 -7.67 -14.67
CA LEU A 508 -14.12 -8.15 -14.49
C LEU A 508 -15.13 -7.00 -14.57
N GLY A 509 -14.81 -5.85 -13.96
CA GLY A 509 -15.59 -4.62 -14.05
C GLY A 509 -15.79 -4.13 -15.48
N ASN A 510 -14.73 -4.07 -16.28
CA ASN A 510 -14.80 -3.63 -17.68
C ASN A 510 -15.53 -4.62 -18.59
N LEU A 511 -15.35 -5.92 -18.40
CA LEU A 511 -16.08 -6.93 -19.16
C LEU A 511 -17.57 -6.85 -18.87
N TYR A 512 -17.93 -6.67 -17.60
CA TYR A 512 -19.30 -6.43 -17.18
C TYR A 512 -19.87 -5.16 -17.79
N PHE A 513 -19.15 -4.04 -17.71
CA PHE A 513 -19.54 -2.78 -18.34
C PHE A 513 -19.79 -2.94 -19.85
N THR A 514 -18.88 -3.61 -20.56
CA THR A 514 -19.05 -3.87 -22.00
C THR A 514 -20.31 -4.70 -22.26
N LEU A 515 -20.57 -5.73 -21.44
CA LEU A 515 -21.79 -6.54 -21.54
C LEU A 515 -23.05 -5.69 -21.36
N GLN A 516 -23.06 -4.84 -20.32
CA GLN A 516 -24.18 -3.93 -20.04
C GLN A 516 -24.42 -2.98 -21.21
N MET A 517 -23.34 -2.40 -21.73
CA MET A 517 -23.38 -1.43 -22.81
C MET A 517 -24.06 -1.97 -24.08
N VAL A 518 -23.69 -3.18 -24.50
CA VAL A 518 -24.14 -3.78 -25.76
C VAL A 518 -25.54 -4.40 -25.64
N ALA A 519 -25.84 -5.00 -24.49
CA ALA A 519 -27.13 -5.66 -24.26
C ALA A 519 -28.23 -4.70 -23.77
N ALA A 520 -27.95 -3.40 -23.61
CA ALA A 520 -28.91 -2.40 -23.14
C ALA A 520 -30.14 -2.20 -24.05
N GLY A 521 -30.08 -2.60 -25.32
CA GLY A 521 -31.17 -2.45 -26.28
C GLY A 521 -31.15 -1.15 -27.09
N TYR A 522 -30.21 -0.24 -26.82
CA TYR A 522 -30.04 1.02 -27.56
C TYR A 522 -29.26 0.85 -28.88
N PHE A 523 -28.08 0.23 -28.86
CA PHE A 523 -27.28 0.05 -30.09
C PHE A 523 -27.76 -1.11 -30.96
N ILE A 524 -28.30 -2.16 -30.33
CA ILE A 524 -28.90 -3.30 -31.00
C ILE A 524 -30.34 -3.40 -30.48
N PRO A 525 -31.35 -3.14 -31.33
CA PRO A 525 -32.74 -3.31 -30.95
C PRO A 525 -32.99 -4.71 -30.39
N SER A 526 -33.80 -4.83 -29.34
CA SER A 526 -33.94 -6.08 -28.59
C SER A 526 -34.49 -7.24 -29.45
N ALA A 527 -35.34 -6.92 -30.42
CA ALA A 527 -35.92 -7.87 -31.36
C ALA A 527 -34.93 -8.41 -32.40
N GLN A 528 -33.78 -7.74 -32.57
CA GLN A 528 -32.77 -8.07 -33.58
C GLN A 528 -31.54 -8.76 -32.98
N MET A 529 -31.51 -8.95 -31.65
CA MET A 529 -30.45 -9.68 -30.99
C MET A 529 -30.44 -11.15 -31.48
N PRO A 530 -29.26 -11.71 -31.81
CA PRO A 530 -29.18 -13.11 -32.22
C PRO A 530 -29.75 -14.07 -31.16
N VAL A 531 -30.52 -15.07 -31.60
CA VAL A 531 -31.28 -15.96 -30.70
C VAL A 531 -30.40 -16.65 -29.65
N TYR A 532 -29.16 -17.02 -30.02
CA TYR A 532 -28.24 -17.74 -29.13
C TYR A 532 -27.67 -16.88 -27.96
N ILE A 533 -27.68 -15.56 -28.09
CA ILE A 533 -27.26 -14.61 -27.03
C ILE A 533 -28.41 -13.75 -26.50
N GLY A 534 -29.62 -13.85 -27.07
CA GLY A 534 -30.78 -13.05 -26.67
C GLY A 534 -31.21 -13.24 -25.21
N TRP A 535 -30.69 -14.25 -24.50
CA TRP A 535 -30.89 -14.42 -23.05
C TRP A 535 -30.01 -13.50 -22.19
N LEU A 536 -28.86 -13.03 -22.71
CA LEU A 536 -27.92 -12.17 -21.97
C LEU A 536 -28.55 -10.83 -21.57
N ARG A 537 -29.47 -10.29 -22.39
CA ARG A 537 -30.21 -9.06 -22.07
C ARG A 537 -30.98 -9.16 -20.74
N TRP A 538 -31.41 -10.36 -20.36
CA TRP A 538 -32.17 -10.57 -19.12
C TRP A 538 -31.28 -10.56 -17.87
N ILE A 539 -29.97 -10.66 -18.03
CA ILE A 539 -28.98 -10.60 -16.95
C ILE A 539 -28.39 -9.18 -16.83
N THR A 540 -28.52 -8.37 -17.88
CA THR A 540 -28.03 -6.99 -17.89
C THR A 540 -29.00 -6.03 -17.23
N HIS A 541 -28.53 -5.32 -16.19
CA HIS A 541 -29.31 -4.33 -15.46
C HIS A 541 -29.60 -3.08 -16.30
N THR A 542 -28.73 -2.77 -17.27
CA THR A 542 -28.88 -1.61 -18.15
C THR A 542 -30.04 -1.75 -19.12
N PHE A 543 -30.34 -2.97 -19.60
CA PHE A 543 -31.56 -3.25 -20.38
C PHE A 543 -32.84 -2.85 -19.62
N TYR A 544 -32.90 -3.18 -18.33
CA TYR A 544 -34.06 -2.87 -17.49
C TYR A 544 -34.15 -1.37 -17.15
N THR A 545 -33.03 -0.74 -16.80
CA THR A 545 -32.99 0.69 -16.45
C THR A 545 -33.24 1.57 -17.68
N PHE A 546 -32.54 1.35 -18.79
CA PHE A 546 -32.78 2.07 -20.05
C PHE A 546 -34.21 1.87 -20.54
N GLY A 547 -34.70 0.63 -20.60
CA GLY A 547 -36.06 0.34 -21.06
C GLY A 547 -37.14 1.01 -20.20
N ALA A 548 -36.94 1.07 -18.87
CA ALA A 548 -37.87 1.74 -17.98
C ALA A 548 -37.84 3.27 -18.09
N LEU A 549 -36.64 3.84 -18.29
CA LEU A 549 -36.49 5.27 -18.55
C LEU A 549 -37.11 5.66 -19.90
N ALA A 550 -36.93 4.83 -20.94
CA ALA A 550 -37.56 5.02 -22.24
C ALA A 550 -39.09 4.94 -22.15
N ALA A 551 -39.64 3.94 -21.45
CA ALA A 551 -41.09 3.85 -21.21
C ALA A 551 -41.62 5.08 -20.46
N ASN A 552 -40.88 5.53 -19.43
CA ASN A 552 -41.24 6.71 -18.64
C ASN A 552 -41.29 8.00 -19.48
N GLU A 553 -40.36 8.18 -20.42
CA GLU A 553 -40.31 9.37 -21.28
C GLU A 553 -41.27 9.28 -22.47
N PHE A 554 -41.27 8.19 -23.24
CA PHE A 554 -42.00 8.11 -24.50
C PHE A 554 -43.48 7.74 -24.36
N ILE A 555 -43.85 6.97 -23.34
CA ILE A 555 -45.26 6.62 -23.09
C ILE A 555 -45.89 7.62 -22.13
N GLY A 556 -45.18 7.91 -21.03
CA GLY A 556 -45.66 8.78 -19.95
C GLY A 556 -46.84 8.21 -19.16
N ALA A 557 -47.20 8.87 -18.06
CA ALA A 557 -48.32 8.45 -17.20
C ALA A 557 -49.69 8.98 -17.67
N GLU A 558 -49.70 10.06 -18.47
CA GLU A 558 -50.89 10.72 -18.99
C GLU A 558 -50.96 10.57 -20.52
N SER A 559 -51.09 9.33 -21.01
CA SER A 559 -51.21 9.07 -22.46
C SER A 559 -52.68 9.15 -22.89
N PRO A 560 -53.10 10.11 -23.73
CA PRO A 560 -54.51 10.33 -24.05
C PRO A 560 -55.19 9.23 -24.89
N SER A 561 -54.48 8.23 -25.39
CA SER A 561 -55.06 7.25 -26.34
C SER A 561 -54.18 6.04 -26.65
N GLY A 562 -53.40 5.50 -25.70
CA GLY A 562 -52.56 4.29 -25.95
C GLY A 562 -51.45 4.43 -27.01
N VAL A 563 -51.34 5.60 -27.66
CA VAL A 563 -50.36 5.95 -28.69
C VAL A 563 -49.04 6.47 -28.07
N GLY A 564 -49.06 6.82 -26.77
CA GLY A 564 -47.92 7.42 -26.07
C GLY A 564 -47.82 8.92 -26.33
N GLN A 565 -46.66 9.52 -26.02
CA GLN A 565 -46.40 10.92 -26.32
C GLN A 565 -46.28 11.14 -27.84
N PHE A 566 -46.80 12.27 -28.31
CA PHE A 566 -46.72 12.67 -29.71
C PHE A 566 -45.68 13.79 -29.88
N TYR A 567 -44.75 13.57 -30.81
CA TYR A 567 -43.65 14.48 -31.15
C TYR A 567 -43.96 15.29 -32.43
N ASP A 568 -43.14 16.31 -32.72
CA ASP A 568 -43.44 17.31 -33.75
C ASP A 568 -43.27 16.73 -35.17
N CYS A 569 -44.37 16.25 -35.76
CA CYS A 569 -44.40 15.73 -37.13
C CYS A 569 -44.59 16.87 -38.16
N PRO A 570 -43.76 16.95 -39.23
CA PRO A 570 -43.86 18.01 -40.25
C PRO A 570 -45.04 17.84 -41.21
N TYR A 571 -45.70 16.67 -41.23
CA TYR A 571 -46.76 16.34 -42.20
C TYR A 571 -48.17 16.58 -41.65
N SER A 572 -48.40 16.36 -40.35
CA SER A 572 -49.74 16.41 -39.74
C SER A 572 -49.64 16.49 -38.21
N SER A 573 -50.59 17.16 -37.57
CA SER A 573 -50.72 17.22 -36.11
C SER A 573 -51.55 16.06 -35.52
N ASN A 574 -52.05 15.15 -36.37
CA ASN A 574 -52.85 14.01 -35.94
C ASN A 574 -51.97 12.77 -35.69
N PRO A 575 -51.99 12.18 -34.47
CA PRO A 575 -51.16 11.01 -34.13
C PRO A 575 -51.45 9.73 -34.94
N ASN A 576 -52.63 9.65 -35.56
CA ASN A 576 -53.08 8.48 -36.32
C ASN A 576 -52.73 8.56 -37.82
N ASP A 577 -52.06 9.62 -38.27
CA ASP A 577 -51.61 9.75 -39.66
C ASP A 577 -50.49 8.72 -39.94
N PRO A 578 -50.61 7.87 -41.00
CA PRO A 578 -49.56 6.90 -41.34
C PRO A 578 -48.19 7.55 -41.58
N SER A 579 -48.15 8.81 -42.02
CA SER A 579 -46.92 9.56 -42.27
C SER A 579 -46.22 10.02 -40.98
N CYS A 580 -46.97 10.10 -39.87
CA CYS A 580 -46.49 10.57 -38.56
C CYS A 580 -46.31 9.44 -37.54
N LYS A 581 -46.50 8.17 -37.94
CA LYS A 581 -46.37 7.01 -37.05
C LYS A 581 -44.99 6.93 -36.36
N GLN A 582 -43.93 7.43 -36.99
CA GLN A 582 -42.57 7.43 -36.41
C GLN A 582 -42.39 8.44 -35.25
N TYR A 583 -43.33 9.37 -35.08
CA TYR A 583 -43.32 10.41 -34.06
C TYR A 583 -44.16 10.03 -32.83
N THR A 584 -44.70 8.81 -32.78
CA THR A 584 -45.48 8.32 -31.64
C THR A 584 -44.63 7.50 -30.68
N GLY A 585 -44.86 7.69 -29.38
CA GLY A 585 -44.16 6.95 -28.32
C GLY A 585 -44.29 5.43 -28.43
N SER A 586 -45.47 4.91 -28.83
CA SER A 586 -45.68 3.47 -29.02
C SER A 586 -44.80 2.89 -30.13
N TYR A 587 -44.65 3.60 -31.24
CA TYR A 587 -43.77 3.16 -32.33
C TYR A 587 -42.30 3.14 -31.91
N ILE A 588 -41.87 4.16 -31.14
CA ILE A 588 -40.51 4.23 -30.60
C ILE A 588 -40.24 3.00 -29.70
N MET A 589 -41.15 2.70 -28.79
CA MET A 589 -41.02 1.55 -27.87
C MET A 589 -41.03 0.20 -28.60
N ASP A 590 -41.91 0.02 -29.57
CA ASP A 590 -41.93 -1.16 -30.45
C ASP A 590 -40.63 -1.30 -31.25
N SER A 591 -40.05 -0.17 -31.69
CA SER A 591 -38.79 -0.16 -32.44
C SER A 591 -37.58 -0.57 -31.60
N LEU A 592 -37.54 -0.17 -30.33
CA LEU A 592 -36.54 -0.61 -29.34
C LEU A 592 -36.77 -2.06 -28.90
N GLY A 593 -37.98 -2.59 -29.12
CA GLY A 593 -38.41 -3.91 -28.67
C GLY A 593 -38.58 -3.96 -27.15
N VAL A 594 -39.04 -2.86 -26.54
CA VAL A 594 -39.33 -2.77 -25.11
C VAL A 594 -40.84 -2.72 -24.92
N PRO A 595 -41.44 -3.52 -24.02
CA PRO A 595 -42.89 -3.50 -23.79
C PRO A 595 -43.40 -2.15 -23.30
N HIS A 596 -44.69 -1.87 -23.51
CA HIS A 596 -45.30 -0.61 -23.09
C HIS A 596 -45.39 -0.46 -21.56
N ASP A 597 -45.84 -1.51 -20.84
CA ASP A 597 -45.95 -1.50 -19.37
C ASP A 597 -44.65 -1.92 -18.68
N TRP A 598 -43.57 -1.17 -18.90
CA TRP A 598 -42.20 -1.55 -18.53
C TRP A 598 -41.56 -0.66 -17.46
N ILE A 599 -42.31 -0.28 -16.41
CA ILE A 599 -41.79 0.55 -15.31
C ILE A 599 -41.59 -0.26 -14.03
N TRP A 600 -42.63 -0.94 -13.52
CA TRP A 600 -42.56 -1.63 -12.22
C TRP A 600 -41.79 -2.97 -12.27
N LYS A 601 -41.85 -3.71 -13.40
CA LYS A 601 -41.14 -4.99 -13.55
C LYS A 601 -39.61 -4.81 -13.48
N PRO A 602 -39.01 -3.85 -14.22
CA PRO A 602 -37.60 -3.48 -14.05
C PRO A 602 -37.19 -3.19 -12.62
N VAL A 603 -37.99 -2.44 -11.85
CA VAL A 603 -37.67 -2.11 -10.45
C VAL A 603 -37.45 -3.36 -9.61
N VAL A 604 -38.36 -4.33 -9.69
CA VAL A 604 -38.26 -5.59 -8.93
C VAL A 604 -37.03 -6.40 -9.34
N ILE A 605 -36.78 -6.50 -10.65
CA ILE A 605 -35.66 -7.28 -11.19
C ILE A 605 -34.32 -6.65 -10.81
N LEU A 606 -34.20 -5.32 -10.88
CA LEU A 606 -32.98 -4.59 -10.52
C LEU A 606 -32.66 -4.75 -9.03
N CYS A 607 -33.66 -4.74 -8.15
CA CYS A 607 -33.49 -5.07 -6.74
C CYS A 607 -33.00 -6.50 -6.55
N ALA A 608 -33.54 -7.46 -7.30
CA ALA A 608 -33.12 -8.86 -7.23
C ALA A 608 -31.66 -9.05 -7.70
N ILE A 609 -31.26 -8.48 -8.83
CA ILE A 609 -29.88 -8.56 -9.36
C ILE A 609 -28.89 -7.97 -8.36
N ALA A 610 -29.17 -6.77 -7.83
CA ALA A 610 -28.32 -6.11 -6.84
C ALA A 610 -28.15 -6.99 -5.58
N SER A 611 -29.25 -7.60 -5.11
CA SER A 611 -29.25 -8.47 -3.93
C SER A 611 -28.46 -9.76 -4.16
N ILE A 612 -28.65 -10.44 -5.30
CA ILE A 612 -27.94 -11.67 -5.65
C ILE A 612 -26.43 -11.41 -5.73
N CYS A 613 -26.01 -10.37 -6.43
CA CYS A 613 -24.58 -10.01 -6.55
C CYS A 613 -23.95 -9.76 -5.19
N TYR A 614 -24.67 -9.07 -4.30
CA TYR A 614 -24.18 -8.75 -2.96
C TYR A 614 -24.06 -10.00 -2.07
N ILE A 615 -25.05 -10.90 -2.14
CA ILE A 615 -25.03 -12.18 -1.42
C ILE A 615 -23.89 -13.06 -1.92
N CYS A 616 -23.70 -13.17 -3.24
CA CYS A 616 -22.58 -13.90 -3.82
C CYS A 616 -21.22 -13.34 -3.37
N ALA A 617 -21.06 -12.02 -3.32
CA ALA A 617 -19.85 -11.39 -2.79
C ALA A 617 -19.62 -11.82 -1.32
N GLY A 618 -20.67 -11.80 -0.50
CA GLY A 618 -20.62 -12.26 0.89
C GLY A 618 -20.23 -13.73 1.03
N LEU A 619 -20.79 -14.62 0.20
CA LEU A 619 -20.48 -16.05 0.19
C LEU A 619 -19.03 -16.32 -0.25
N ILE A 620 -18.56 -15.67 -1.32
CA ILE A 620 -17.18 -15.82 -1.80
C ILE A 620 -16.20 -15.37 -0.72
N LEU A 621 -16.46 -14.23 -0.09
CA LEU A 621 -15.67 -13.79 1.06
C LEU A 621 -15.73 -14.83 2.17
N HIS A 622 -16.90 -15.35 2.51
CA HIS A 622 -17.06 -16.35 3.57
C HIS A 622 -16.22 -17.62 3.32
N TYR A 623 -16.20 -18.16 2.10
CA TYR A 623 -15.52 -19.41 1.80
C TYR A 623 -14.06 -19.27 1.32
N SER A 624 -13.61 -18.08 0.93
CA SER A 624 -12.24 -17.84 0.42
C SER A 624 -11.40 -17.04 1.43
N PRO A 625 -10.87 -17.66 2.50
CA PRO A 625 -9.92 -17.00 3.38
C PRO A 625 -8.61 -16.73 2.62
N LEU A 626 -8.01 -15.56 2.87
CA LEU A 626 -6.77 -15.16 2.22
C LEU A 626 -5.66 -16.17 2.53
N LYS A 627 -5.07 -16.78 1.49
CA LYS A 627 -3.97 -17.73 1.66
C LYS A 627 -2.73 -16.98 2.16
N PRO A 628 -2.04 -17.44 3.22
CA PRO A 628 -0.78 -16.82 3.65
C PRO A 628 0.25 -16.95 2.54
N ALA A 629 0.90 -15.83 2.21
CA ALA A 629 1.87 -15.77 1.14
C ALA A 629 3.07 -16.70 1.39
N THR A 630 3.34 -17.59 0.45
CA THR A 630 4.42 -18.56 0.53
C THR A 630 5.73 -17.93 0.07
N ARG A 631 6.84 -18.26 0.76
CA ARG A 631 8.17 -17.76 0.38
C ARG A 631 8.58 -18.46 -0.92
N HIS A 632 8.65 -17.73 -2.02
CA HIS A 632 9.35 -18.19 -3.21
C HIS A 632 10.86 -18.12 -2.93
N ALA A 633 11.44 -19.25 -2.55
CA ALA A 633 12.90 -19.41 -2.58
C ALA A 633 13.29 -19.63 -4.05
N GLY A 634 14.13 -18.76 -4.61
CA GLY A 634 14.78 -19.04 -5.88
C GLY A 634 15.60 -20.34 -5.79
N GLU A 635 15.76 -21.03 -6.92
CA GLU A 635 16.66 -22.18 -7.03
C GLU A 635 18.06 -21.78 -6.54
N ARG A 636 18.64 -22.58 -5.65
CA ARG A 636 20.07 -22.47 -5.30
C ARG A 636 20.89 -22.80 -6.54
N VAL A 637 21.36 -21.77 -7.22
CA VAL A 637 22.39 -21.95 -8.24
C VAL A 637 23.73 -22.09 -7.52
N GLU A 638 24.26 -23.31 -7.44
CA GLU A 638 25.67 -23.54 -7.08
C GLU A 638 26.55 -22.98 -8.19
N ARG A 639 27.17 -21.81 -7.98
CA ARG A 639 28.21 -21.30 -8.87
C ARG A 639 29.35 -20.58 -8.14
N ILE A 640 30.54 -21.07 -8.49
CA ILE A 640 31.89 -20.50 -8.56
C ILE A 640 32.14 -19.26 -7.71
N ASP A 641 32.99 -19.42 -6.70
CA ASP A 641 33.60 -18.32 -5.97
C ASP A 641 34.32 -17.39 -6.96
N PRO A 642 33.92 -16.11 -7.11
CA PRO A 642 34.76 -15.15 -7.77
C PRO A 642 36.08 -15.08 -6.99
N ARG A 643 37.20 -15.29 -7.69
CA ARG A 643 38.54 -15.01 -7.17
C ARG A 643 38.51 -13.65 -6.48
N GLU A 644 39.22 -13.47 -5.36
CA GLU A 644 39.38 -12.16 -4.72
C GLU A 644 39.86 -11.14 -5.76
N ILE A 645 38.94 -10.38 -6.34
CA ILE A 645 39.28 -9.27 -7.22
C ILE A 645 39.76 -8.18 -6.28
N ARG A 646 41.09 -8.03 -6.16
CA ARG A 646 41.69 -6.85 -5.55
C ARG A 646 41.29 -5.65 -6.40
N PHE A 647 40.35 -4.85 -5.91
CA PHE A 647 39.95 -3.62 -6.57
C PHE A 647 41.14 -2.66 -6.65
N SER A 648 41.28 -1.98 -7.78
CA SER A 648 42.15 -0.80 -7.93
C SER A 648 41.87 0.19 -6.79
N PRO A 649 42.91 0.87 -6.25
CA PRO A 649 42.71 1.82 -5.15
C PRO A 649 41.65 2.84 -5.56
N THR A 650 40.58 2.92 -4.76
CA THR A 650 39.59 3.99 -4.88
C THR A 650 40.30 5.33 -4.87
N PRO A 651 39.82 6.35 -5.62
CA PRO A 651 40.34 7.70 -5.48
C PRO A 651 40.37 8.07 -4.00
N THR A 652 41.50 8.63 -3.55
CA THR A 652 41.68 9.04 -2.15
C THR A 652 40.49 9.94 -1.76
N PRO A 653 39.69 9.57 -0.74
CA PRO A 653 38.50 10.31 -0.39
C PRO A 653 38.88 11.75 -0.03
N GLN A 654 38.03 12.71 -0.41
CA GLN A 654 38.24 14.08 0.05
C GLN A 654 37.87 14.15 1.52
N ALA A 655 38.82 14.61 2.33
CA ALA A 655 38.65 14.77 3.76
C ALA A 655 37.69 15.95 4.03
N ILE A 656 36.37 15.68 4.14
CA ILE A 656 35.35 16.69 4.40
C ILE A 656 35.04 16.78 5.89
N THR A 657 35.44 17.87 6.52
CA THR A 657 35.09 18.21 7.90
C THR A 657 33.80 19.03 7.93
N ILE A 658 32.82 18.62 8.73
CA ILE A 658 31.55 19.34 8.90
C ILE A 658 31.55 20.02 10.26
N THR A 659 31.39 21.34 10.31
CA THR A 659 31.35 22.12 11.56
C THR A 659 30.00 22.81 11.71
N LEU A 660 29.33 22.58 12.83
CA LEU A 660 28.12 23.27 13.25
C LEU A 660 28.52 24.45 14.16
N GLN A 661 28.01 25.64 13.86
CA GLN A 661 28.19 26.85 14.66
C GLN A 661 26.83 27.37 15.13
N ASP A 662 26.53 27.12 16.40
CA ASP A 662 25.28 27.48 17.09
C ASP A 662 24.03 27.20 16.25
N TYR A 663 24.02 26.07 15.55
CA TYR A 663 22.94 25.70 14.64
C TYR A 663 21.70 25.32 15.44
N GLU A 664 20.61 26.07 15.28
CA GLU A 664 19.32 25.89 15.96
C GLU A 664 18.21 25.82 14.90
N LEU A 665 17.22 24.93 15.12
CA LEU A 665 16.08 24.78 14.22
C LEU A 665 14.76 24.90 14.97
N LYS A 666 13.91 25.84 14.52
CA LYS A 666 12.57 26.08 15.06
C LYS A 666 11.49 25.75 14.02
N GLY A 667 10.44 25.04 14.45
CA GLY A 667 9.25 24.73 13.64
C GLY A 667 7.99 25.42 14.15
N LYS A 668 7.01 25.65 13.28
CA LYS A 668 5.64 26.07 13.67
C LYS A 668 4.77 24.83 13.93
N GLY A 669 4.27 24.67 15.17
CA GLY A 669 3.30 23.63 15.52
C GLY A 669 1.88 23.94 15.04
N GLN A 670 1.01 22.91 14.98
CA GLN A 670 -0.42 23.04 14.60
C GLN A 670 -1.22 24.00 15.51
N LEU A 671 -0.73 24.27 16.72
CA LEU A 671 -1.33 25.15 17.74
C LEU A 671 -0.67 26.55 17.81
N CYS A 672 0.03 27.01 16.78
CA CYS A 672 0.77 28.29 16.78
C CYS A 672 1.89 28.44 17.84
N ASN A 673 2.21 27.40 18.62
CA ASN A 673 3.42 27.38 19.44
C ASN A 673 4.66 27.09 18.58
N ARG A 674 5.72 27.88 18.74
CA ARG A 674 7.05 27.61 18.16
C ARG A 674 7.66 26.43 18.89
N LEU A 675 7.76 25.29 18.24
CA LEU A 675 8.44 24.12 18.79
C LEU A 675 9.92 24.20 18.42
N ARG A 676 10.81 24.16 19.41
CA ARG A 676 12.25 24.00 19.16
C ARG A 676 12.49 22.52 18.81
N LEU A 677 13.03 22.28 17.62
CA LEU A 677 13.31 20.92 17.12
C LEU A 677 14.77 20.53 17.36
N LEU A 678 15.67 21.50 17.26
CA LEU A 678 17.08 21.38 17.59
C LEU A 678 17.50 22.63 18.36
N GLY A 679 18.18 22.46 19.49
CA GLY A 679 18.83 23.53 20.23
C GLY A 679 20.12 23.98 19.54
N PRO A 680 20.77 25.06 19.98
CA PRO A 680 22.04 25.51 19.43
C PRO A 680 23.12 24.43 19.66
N ILE A 681 23.55 23.80 18.57
CA ILE A 681 24.59 22.78 18.56
C ILE A 681 25.85 23.36 17.94
N SER A 682 26.97 23.26 18.68
CA SER A 682 28.30 23.64 18.23
C SER A 682 29.22 22.43 18.34
N THR A 683 29.41 21.70 17.24
CA THR A 683 30.24 20.48 17.17
C THR A 683 30.82 20.28 15.77
N GLY A 684 31.93 19.54 15.68
CA GLY A 684 32.62 19.24 14.42
C GLY A 684 32.73 17.75 14.17
N PHE A 685 32.36 17.31 12.97
CA PHE A 685 32.51 15.95 12.46
C PHE A 685 33.74 15.89 11.55
N ARG A 686 34.71 15.02 11.88
CA ARG A 686 36.00 14.94 11.20
C ARG A 686 36.07 13.71 10.27
N PRO A 687 36.81 13.80 9.17
CA PRO A 687 37.11 12.64 8.33
C PRO A 687 37.99 11.65 9.08
N GLY A 688 37.91 10.36 8.72
CA GLY A 688 38.67 9.31 9.42
C GLY A 688 38.01 8.80 10.69
N ARG A 689 36.80 9.30 11.03
CA ARG A 689 36.15 9.04 12.31
C ARG A 689 34.69 8.63 12.14
N LEU A 690 34.31 7.61 12.91
CA LEU A 690 32.92 7.16 13.02
C LEU A 690 32.24 7.90 14.17
N THR A 691 31.30 8.80 13.86
CA THR A 691 30.58 9.58 14.87
C THR A 691 29.16 9.04 15.09
N ALA A 692 28.85 8.64 16.32
CA ALA A 692 27.51 8.23 16.71
C ALA A 692 26.72 9.38 17.35
N VAL A 693 25.53 9.65 16.82
CA VAL A 693 24.54 10.57 17.41
C VAL A 693 23.54 9.75 18.20
N ILE A 694 23.57 9.92 19.52
CA ILE A 694 22.78 9.15 20.48
C ILE A 694 21.78 10.09 21.17
N GLY A 695 20.56 9.63 21.40
CA GLY A 695 19.55 10.38 22.15
C GLY A 695 18.18 9.73 22.02
N ALA A 696 17.24 10.12 22.89
CA ALA A 696 15.87 9.60 22.84
C ALA A 696 15.13 9.94 21.53
N SER A 697 14.04 9.23 21.26
CA SER A 697 13.11 9.63 20.20
C SER A 697 12.61 11.05 20.42
N GLY A 698 12.52 11.83 19.34
CA GLY A 698 12.12 13.24 19.42
C GLY A 698 13.23 14.23 19.85
N SER A 699 14.47 13.78 20.12
CA SER A 699 15.60 14.68 20.42
C SER A 699 16.16 15.44 19.20
N GLY A 700 15.56 15.27 18.01
CA GLY A 700 15.97 15.96 16.79
C GLY A 700 17.04 15.24 15.94
N LYS A 701 17.39 13.98 16.23
CA LYS A 701 18.41 13.20 15.48
C LYS A 701 18.17 13.20 13.96
N THR A 702 17.03 12.67 13.51
CA THR A 702 16.66 12.61 12.08
C THR A 702 16.66 14.00 11.45
N THR A 703 16.19 15.01 12.18
CA THR A 703 16.18 16.40 11.75
C THR A 703 17.61 16.96 11.56
N LEU A 704 18.53 16.63 12.47
CA LEU A 704 19.94 17.00 12.38
C LEU A 704 20.61 16.32 11.19
N LEU A 705 20.42 15.00 11.03
CA LEU A 705 20.97 14.24 9.91
C LEU A 705 20.43 14.72 8.55
N SER A 706 19.15 15.09 8.50
CA SER A 706 18.52 15.66 7.29
C SER A 706 19.10 17.05 6.98
N ALA A 707 19.40 17.86 8.01
CA ALA A 707 20.07 19.15 7.81
C ALA A 707 21.52 18.97 7.32
N LEU A 708 22.27 18.04 7.92
CA LEU A 708 23.66 17.74 7.55
C LEU A 708 23.82 17.23 6.12
N SER A 709 22.80 16.54 5.59
CA SER A 709 22.77 16.03 4.21
C SER A 709 22.14 16.99 3.19
N GLY A 710 21.68 18.18 3.62
CA GLY A 710 20.99 19.14 2.76
C GLY A 710 19.61 18.66 2.28
N ARG A 711 18.92 17.81 3.06
CA ARG A 711 17.62 17.20 2.72
C ARG A 711 16.50 17.60 3.71
N LEU A 712 16.58 18.80 4.29
CA LEU A 712 15.58 19.27 5.24
C LEU A 712 14.27 19.63 4.52
N ALA A 713 13.26 18.76 4.61
CA ALA A 713 12.00 18.92 3.88
C ALA A 713 11.27 20.23 4.25
N THR A 714 11.07 21.14 3.30
CA THR A 714 10.35 22.40 3.53
C THR A 714 8.88 22.25 3.12
N SER A 715 8.05 21.70 4.02
CA SER A 715 6.61 21.60 3.74
C SER A 715 5.94 22.98 3.77
N THR A 716 5.01 23.25 2.85
CA THR A 716 4.18 24.47 2.84
C THR A 716 3.40 24.72 4.14
N LYS A 717 3.22 23.70 4.99
CA LYS A 717 2.60 23.82 6.31
C LYS A 717 3.59 24.00 7.47
N ALA A 718 4.87 23.71 7.27
CA ALA A 718 5.92 23.81 8.29
C ALA A 718 7.07 24.67 7.73
N ARG A 719 7.00 25.99 7.93
CA ARG A 719 8.15 26.87 7.74
C ARG A 719 9.14 26.59 8.86
N PHE A 720 10.28 25.99 8.53
CA PHE A 720 11.41 25.89 9.43
C PHE A 720 12.19 27.20 9.40
N GLN A 721 12.63 27.66 10.58
CA GLN A 721 13.55 28.77 10.71
C GLN A 721 14.84 28.21 11.30
N SER A 722 15.89 28.15 10.48
CA SER A 722 17.24 27.84 10.93
C SER A 722 17.96 29.12 11.36
N THR A 723 18.73 29.03 12.44
CA THR A 723 19.67 30.06 12.91
C THR A 723 21.02 29.40 13.15
N GLY A 724 22.12 30.13 12.96
CA GLY A 724 23.48 29.55 12.93
C GLY A 724 23.87 29.05 11.53
N SER A 725 25.03 28.40 11.41
CA SER A 725 25.58 27.97 10.12
C SER A 725 26.20 26.58 10.16
N ILE A 726 26.02 25.81 9.08
CA ILE A 726 26.71 24.56 8.80
C ILE A 726 27.85 24.86 7.81
N LEU A 727 29.07 24.51 8.19
CA LEU A 727 30.28 24.71 7.40
C LEU A 727 30.85 23.36 6.95
N TYR A 728 31.10 23.20 5.66
CA TYR A 728 31.80 22.06 5.07
C TYR A 728 33.19 22.54 4.66
N ASN A 729 34.26 22.04 5.29
CA ASN A 729 35.63 22.56 5.13
C ASN A 729 35.70 24.09 5.27
N ASN A 730 35.08 24.64 6.32
CA ASN A 730 34.98 26.08 6.61
C ASN A 730 34.18 26.92 5.58
N ALA A 731 33.50 26.30 4.62
CA ALA A 731 32.65 26.98 3.65
C ALA A 731 31.16 26.66 3.85
N CYS A 732 30.29 27.66 3.71
CA CYS A 732 28.84 27.42 3.67
C CYS A 732 28.43 27.06 2.25
N LEU A 733 27.86 25.86 2.06
CA LEU A 733 27.45 25.36 0.75
C LEU A 733 25.92 25.34 0.63
N PRO A 734 25.36 25.66 -0.55
CA PRO A 734 23.94 25.45 -0.82
C PRO A 734 23.61 23.95 -0.79
N GLU A 735 22.40 23.61 -0.35
CA GLU A 735 21.94 22.23 -0.14
C GLU A 735 22.13 21.34 -1.38
N ASP A 736 21.90 21.86 -2.59
CA ASP A 736 22.08 21.11 -3.84
C ASP A 736 23.51 20.60 -4.05
N LYS A 737 24.52 21.37 -3.59
CA LYS A 737 25.92 20.98 -3.68
C LYS A 737 26.29 19.95 -2.61
N VAL A 738 25.67 20.03 -1.43
CA VAL A 738 25.86 19.07 -0.33
C VAL A 738 25.38 17.68 -0.75
N ARG A 739 24.24 17.59 -1.44
CA ARG A 739 23.66 16.33 -1.93
C ARG A 739 24.56 15.54 -2.90
N LEU A 740 25.58 16.17 -3.49
CA LEU A 740 26.50 15.52 -4.45
C LEU A 740 27.56 14.65 -3.77
N PHE A 741 27.96 14.96 -2.53
CA PHE A 741 28.99 14.24 -1.78
C PHE A 741 28.47 13.63 -0.48
N ALA A 742 27.28 14.03 0.01
CA ALA A 742 26.65 13.46 1.19
C ALA A 742 25.51 12.49 0.82
N SER A 743 25.60 11.23 1.24
CA SER A 743 24.50 10.25 1.13
C SER A 743 23.70 10.18 2.42
N LEU A 744 22.37 10.08 2.33
CA LEU A 744 21.49 9.86 3.48
C LEU A 744 20.77 8.52 3.36
N VAL A 745 20.99 7.63 4.33
CA VAL A 745 20.16 6.43 4.52
C VAL A 745 18.98 6.82 5.42
N ASN A 746 17.79 6.94 4.82
CA ASN A 746 16.54 7.21 5.55
C ASN A 746 16.16 6.03 6.45
N GLN A 747 15.31 6.26 7.45
CA GLN A 747 14.79 5.21 8.34
C GLN A 747 13.91 4.16 7.61
N ASP A 748 13.16 4.57 6.58
CA ASP A 748 12.19 3.70 5.89
C ASP A 748 12.76 2.98 4.63
N ASP A 749 12.56 1.65 4.58
CA ASP A 749 13.01 0.76 3.49
C ASP A 749 11.93 0.55 2.39
N ILE A 750 10.91 1.41 2.35
CA ILE A 750 9.71 1.28 1.50
C ILE A 750 10.01 1.36 -0.02
N HIS A 751 11.21 1.79 -0.39
CA HIS A 751 11.63 2.09 -1.76
C HIS A 751 12.12 0.88 -2.56
N LEU A 752 12.30 -0.27 -1.91
CA LEU A 752 12.80 -1.47 -2.57
C LEU A 752 11.68 -2.12 -3.41
N MET A 753 11.95 -2.37 -4.70
CA MET A 753 10.97 -2.98 -5.61
C MET A 753 10.65 -4.43 -5.20
N PRO A 754 9.39 -4.78 -4.90
CA PRO A 754 9.05 -6.09 -4.32
C PRO A 754 9.37 -7.31 -5.19
N SER A 755 9.35 -7.18 -6.51
CA SER A 755 9.53 -8.31 -7.45
C SER A 755 10.97 -8.50 -7.92
N LEU A 756 11.92 -7.68 -7.45
CA LEU A 756 13.35 -7.87 -7.71
C LEU A 756 13.99 -8.70 -6.60
N THR A 757 15.07 -9.41 -6.93
CA THR A 757 15.91 -10.07 -5.92
C THR A 757 16.84 -9.07 -5.25
N VAL A 758 17.41 -9.47 -4.12
CA VAL A 758 18.45 -8.67 -3.43
C VAL A 758 19.64 -8.42 -4.34
N ARG A 759 20.16 -9.45 -5.01
CA ARG A 759 21.32 -9.34 -5.92
C ARG A 759 21.04 -8.38 -7.07
N GLU A 760 19.90 -8.52 -7.74
CA GLU A 760 19.51 -7.63 -8.84
C GLU A 760 19.40 -6.19 -8.38
N THR A 761 18.77 -5.95 -7.23
CA THR A 761 18.62 -4.61 -6.69
C THR A 761 19.98 -3.95 -6.46
N LEU A 762 20.94 -4.69 -5.92
CA LEU A 762 22.31 -4.20 -5.70
C LEU A 762 23.08 -4.01 -7.01
N GLN A 763 22.93 -4.90 -7.98
CA GLN A 763 23.53 -4.75 -9.31
C GLN A 763 22.97 -3.50 -10.02
N PHE A 764 21.65 -3.33 -10.05
CA PHE A 764 21.04 -2.13 -10.64
C PHE A 764 21.47 -0.85 -9.92
N ALA A 765 21.53 -0.86 -8.59
CA ALA A 765 22.05 0.27 -7.82
C ALA A 765 23.53 0.56 -8.14
N ALA A 766 24.37 -0.47 -8.27
CA ALA A 766 25.78 -0.32 -8.61
C ALA A 766 25.95 0.26 -10.02
N ARG A 767 25.23 -0.27 -11.01
CA ARG A 767 25.26 0.22 -12.40
C ARG A 767 24.75 1.67 -12.54
N LEU A 768 23.79 2.10 -11.72
CA LEU A 768 23.29 3.48 -11.67
C LEU A 768 24.19 4.46 -10.90
N LYS A 769 24.79 4.02 -9.78
CA LYS A 769 25.50 4.93 -8.85
C LYS A 769 27.02 4.95 -9.04
N LEU A 770 27.63 3.91 -9.61
CA LEU A 770 29.08 3.84 -9.79
C LEU A 770 29.56 4.62 -11.03
N PRO A 771 30.80 5.13 -11.00
CA PRO A 771 31.38 5.86 -12.14
C PRO A 771 31.44 5.06 -13.44
N ASP A 772 31.37 5.78 -14.56
CA ASP A 772 31.36 5.22 -15.91
C ASP A 772 32.70 4.61 -16.38
N PHE A 773 33.81 4.89 -15.68
CA PHE A 773 35.12 4.30 -16.02
C PHE A 773 35.25 2.84 -15.59
N LEU A 774 34.37 2.36 -14.70
CA LEU A 774 34.31 0.95 -14.29
C LEU A 774 33.51 0.15 -15.33
N SER A 775 34.00 -1.03 -15.69
CA SER A 775 33.25 -1.99 -16.49
C SER A 775 32.03 -2.53 -15.72
N GLU A 776 31.00 -2.97 -16.44
CA GLU A 776 29.79 -3.52 -15.81
C GLU A 776 30.10 -4.76 -14.95
N GLU A 777 31.08 -5.57 -15.36
CA GLU A 777 31.57 -6.73 -14.59
C GLU A 777 32.23 -6.30 -13.27
N GLU A 778 33.02 -5.23 -13.27
CA GLU A 778 33.61 -4.67 -12.05
C GLU A 778 32.54 -4.06 -11.13
N LYS A 779 31.52 -3.41 -11.69
CA LYS A 779 30.39 -2.86 -10.94
C LYS A 779 29.60 -3.98 -10.26
N ASP A 780 29.28 -5.04 -10.99
CA ASP A 780 28.57 -6.21 -10.48
C ASP A 780 29.42 -6.98 -9.45
N ALA A 781 30.72 -7.12 -9.68
CA ALA A 781 31.65 -7.71 -8.73
C ALA A 781 31.71 -6.91 -7.42
N ARG A 782 31.71 -5.58 -7.50
CA ARG A 782 31.65 -4.70 -6.32
C ARG A 782 30.32 -4.84 -5.58
N ALA A 783 29.21 -4.96 -6.29
CA ALA A 783 27.90 -5.24 -5.70
C ALA A 783 27.90 -6.59 -4.96
N GLU A 784 28.46 -7.63 -5.56
CA GLU A 784 28.56 -8.97 -4.96
C GLU A 784 29.48 -8.99 -3.73
N VAL A 785 30.59 -8.25 -3.75
CA VAL A 785 31.47 -8.08 -2.58
C VAL A 785 30.72 -7.38 -1.45
N MET A 786 30.00 -6.30 -1.73
CA MET A 786 29.19 -5.62 -0.69
C MET A 786 28.05 -6.50 -0.18
N LEU A 787 27.39 -7.26 -1.05
CA LEU A 787 26.37 -8.24 -0.68
C LEU A 787 26.92 -9.25 0.33
N ARG A 788 28.14 -9.76 0.12
CA ARG A 788 28.81 -10.68 1.05
C ARG A 788 29.24 -10.01 2.34
N LYS A 789 29.88 -8.83 2.27
CA LYS A 789 30.30 -8.07 3.47
C LYS A 789 29.13 -7.85 4.42
N PHE A 790 27.95 -7.50 3.89
CA PHE A 790 26.75 -7.28 4.70
C PHE A 790 26.00 -8.57 5.09
N GLY A 791 26.51 -9.77 4.77
CA GLY A 791 25.91 -11.04 5.16
C GLY A 791 24.55 -11.31 4.48
N LEU A 792 24.40 -10.89 3.22
CA LEU A 792 23.18 -11.06 2.42
C LEU A 792 23.23 -12.27 1.48
N ARG A 793 24.27 -13.11 1.58
CA ARG A 793 24.48 -14.28 0.69
C ARG A 793 23.30 -15.24 0.67
N HIS A 794 22.73 -15.56 1.84
CA HIS A 794 21.63 -16.53 1.93
C HIS A 794 20.32 -16.02 1.28
N CYS A 795 20.11 -14.70 1.22
CA CYS A 795 18.91 -14.10 0.65
C CYS A 795 19.15 -13.39 -0.70
N ALA A 796 20.34 -13.53 -1.28
CA ALA A 796 20.76 -12.89 -2.53
C ALA A 796 19.74 -13.07 -3.66
N ASP A 797 19.25 -14.31 -3.84
CA ASP A 797 18.32 -14.70 -4.89
C ASP A 797 16.86 -14.79 -4.39
N THR A 798 16.57 -14.21 -3.24
CA THR A 798 15.20 -14.10 -2.69
C THR A 798 14.58 -12.76 -3.09
N LEU A 799 13.30 -12.78 -3.45
CA LEU A 799 12.54 -11.55 -3.73
C LEU A 799 12.45 -10.66 -2.49
N ILE A 800 12.55 -9.36 -2.69
CA ILE A 800 12.38 -8.37 -1.60
C ILE A 800 10.99 -8.49 -0.96
N GLY A 801 9.95 -8.68 -1.77
CA GLY A 801 8.56 -8.87 -1.35
C GLY A 801 7.88 -7.66 -0.69
N ASN A 802 6.56 -7.74 -0.52
CA ASN A 802 5.71 -6.72 0.10
C ASN A 802 4.70 -7.36 1.09
N SER A 803 3.64 -6.64 1.48
CA SER A 803 2.61 -7.18 2.39
C SER A 803 1.78 -8.32 1.79
N VAL A 804 1.73 -8.42 0.46
CA VAL A 804 0.96 -9.41 -0.31
C VAL A 804 1.84 -10.60 -0.71
N THR A 805 3.11 -10.35 -1.06
CA THR A 805 4.11 -11.36 -1.42
C THR A 805 5.21 -11.42 -0.37
N LYS A 806 5.33 -12.55 0.33
CA LYS A 806 6.34 -12.71 1.39
C LYS A 806 7.75 -12.74 0.80
N GLY A 807 8.57 -11.75 1.15
CA GLY A 807 9.97 -11.66 0.74
C GLY A 807 10.96 -11.78 1.89
N ILE A 808 12.06 -11.02 1.77
CA ILE A 808 13.11 -10.92 2.80
C ILE A 808 12.59 -10.22 4.07
N SER A 809 13.25 -10.49 5.20
CA SER A 809 12.93 -9.88 6.49
C SER A 809 13.23 -8.38 6.53
N GLY A 810 12.62 -7.64 7.47
CA GLY A 810 12.85 -6.20 7.63
C GLY A 810 14.34 -5.85 7.83
N GLY A 811 15.05 -6.61 8.68
CA GLY A 811 16.49 -6.43 8.86
C GLY A 811 17.32 -6.72 7.59
N GLU A 812 16.92 -7.69 6.78
CA GLU A 812 17.55 -7.90 5.47
C GLU A 812 17.28 -6.72 4.52
N LYS A 813 16.05 -6.19 4.47
CA LYS A 813 15.72 -4.97 3.70
C LYS A 813 16.58 -3.79 4.14
N ARG A 814 16.77 -3.62 5.45
CA ARG A 814 17.57 -2.54 6.02
C ARG A 814 19.02 -2.57 5.52
N ARG A 815 19.64 -3.75 5.54
CA ARG A 815 21.00 -3.93 5.01
C ARG A 815 21.08 -3.66 3.52
N VAL A 816 20.08 -4.08 2.74
CA VAL A 816 20.02 -3.78 1.30
C VAL A 816 19.96 -2.26 1.07
N SER A 817 19.11 -1.54 1.80
CA SER A 817 19.03 -0.07 1.73
C SER A 817 20.37 0.61 2.06
N ILE A 818 21.05 0.15 3.11
CA ILE A 818 22.36 0.68 3.50
C ILE A 818 23.39 0.45 2.39
N VAL A 819 23.45 -0.77 1.84
CA VAL A 819 24.36 -1.10 0.74
C VAL A 819 24.07 -0.23 -0.49
N CYS A 820 22.80 -0.04 -0.86
CA CYS A 820 22.40 0.81 -1.98
C CYS A 820 22.95 2.24 -1.89
N GLU A 821 23.11 2.80 -0.69
CA GLU A 821 23.70 4.13 -0.51
C GLU A 821 25.23 4.12 -0.43
N ILE A 822 25.80 3.09 0.21
CA ILE A 822 27.26 2.97 0.41
C ILE A 822 27.99 2.56 -0.87
N LEU A 823 27.32 1.92 -1.85
CA LEU A 823 27.95 1.44 -3.08
C LEU A 823 28.82 2.50 -3.77
N ARG A 824 28.38 3.77 -3.79
CA ARG A 824 29.10 4.89 -4.41
C ARG A 824 30.37 5.32 -3.66
N MET A 825 30.54 4.90 -2.41
CA MET A 825 31.61 5.34 -1.49
C MET A 825 31.66 6.88 -1.34
N PRO A 826 30.56 7.51 -0.92
CA PRO A 826 30.48 8.97 -0.79
C PRO A 826 31.41 9.49 0.31
N ASP A 827 31.91 10.72 0.15
CA ASP A 827 32.86 11.33 1.11
C ASP A 827 32.23 11.55 2.50
N VAL A 828 30.93 11.84 2.52
CA VAL A 828 30.12 11.94 3.74
C VAL A 828 28.99 10.91 3.70
N VAL A 829 28.97 10.00 4.67
CA VAL A 829 27.89 9.02 4.83
C VAL A 829 27.07 9.40 6.06
N VAL A 830 25.79 9.70 5.85
CA VAL A 830 24.84 9.98 6.93
C VAL A 830 23.83 8.83 7.02
N LEU A 831 23.75 8.14 8.15
CA LEU A 831 22.82 7.02 8.33
C LEU A 831 21.84 7.27 9.47
N ASP A 832 20.55 7.25 9.21
CA ASP A 832 19.55 7.40 10.25
C ASP A 832 19.07 6.04 10.75
N GLU A 833 19.51 5.61 11.95
CA GLU A 833 19.20 4.32 12.57
C GLU A 833 19.56 3.09 11.70
N PRO A 834 20.83 2.89 11.31
CA PRO A 834 21.23 1.76 10.46
C PRO A 834 21.09 0.40 11.15
N THR A 835 21.01 0.38 12.49
CA THR A 835 20.88 -0.85 13.30
C THR A 835 19.43 -1.21 13.63
N SER A 836 18.44 -0.42 13.19
CA SER A 836 17.03 -0.67 13.50
C SER A 836 16.52 -1.93 12.81
N GLY A 837 15.83 -2.79 13.57
CA GLY A 837 15.30 -4.07 13.07
C GLY A 837 16.39 -5.12 12.74
N LEU A 838 17.66 -4.85 13.06
CA LEU A 838 18.75 -5.81 12.98
C LEU A 838 18.99 -6.50 14.31
N ASP A 839 19.54 -7.70 14.21
CA ASP A 839 20.05 -8.41 15.38
C ASP A 839 21.37 -7.84 15.89
N SER A 840 21.67 -8.02 17.19
CA SER A 840 22.87 -7.46 17.83
C SER A 840 24.15 -7.82 17.06
N PHE A 841 24.23 -9.07 16.62
CA PHE A 841 25.37 -9.63 15.89
C PHE A 841 25.53 -9.02 14.48
N ILE A 842 24.46 -8.97 13.70
CA ILE A 842 24.45 -8.39 12.36
C ILE A 842 24.62 -6.87 12.43
N ALA A 843 24.01 -6.21 13.41
CA ALA A 843 24.20 -4.78 13.66
C ALA A 843 25.68 -4.48 13.94
N LEU A 844 26.36 -5.30 14.76
CA LEU A 844 27.79 -5.14 15.03
C LEU A 844 28.61 -5.27 13.74
N SER A 845 28.27 -6.26 12.91
CA SER A 845 28.91 -6.47 11.61
C SER A 845 28.73 -5.25 10.68
N VAL A 846 27.58 -4.58 10.70
CA VAL A 846 27.35 -3.34 9.96
C VAL A 846 28.21 -2.20 10.51
N ILE A 847 28.32 -2.06 11.83
CA ILE A 847 29.19 -1.04 12.46
C ILE A 847 30.67 -1.26 12.14
N GLU A 848 31.13 -2.51 12.13
CA GLU A 848 32.50 -2.87 11.70
C GLU A 848 32.78 -2.35 10.29
N ILE A 849 31.88 -2.61 9.34
CA ILE A 849 32.02 -2.14 7.96
C ILE A 849 32.01 -0.59 7.90
N LEU A 850 31.12 0.06 8.65
CA LEU A 850 31.06 1.53 8.69
C LEU A 850 32.31 2.15 9.32
N HIS A 851 32.90 1.48 10.31
CA HIS A 851 34.17 1.88 10.91
C HIS A 851 35.31 1.77 9.90
N ASP A 852 35.41 0.65 9.18
CA ASP A 852 36.42 0.46 8.14
C ASP A 852 36.28 1.53 7.05
N LEU A 853 35.05 1.86 6.65
CA LEU A 853 34.77 2.94 5.70
C LEU A 853 35.20 4.32 6.22
N ALA A 854 35.08 4.57 7.53
CA ALA A 854 35.57 5.80 8.15
C ALA A 854 37.10 5.82 8.15
N MET A 855 37.75 4.71 8.51
CA MET A 855 39.23 4.57 8.54
C MET A 855 39.89 4.77 7.16
N GLU A 856 39.16 4.53 6.08
CA GLU A 856 39.59 4.89 4.71
C GLU A 856 39.68 6.42 4.48
N GLY A 857 39.25 7.26 5.42
CA GLY A 857 39.36 8.73 5.35
C GLY A 857 38.03 9.48 5.15
N ARG A 858 36.89 8.80 5.30
CA ARG A 858 35.54 9.40 5.11
C ARG A 858 34.95 9.91 6.41
N THR A 859 33.96 10.79 6.29
CA THR A 859 33.18 11.28 7.44
C THR A 859 31.88 10.48 7.54
N VAL A 860 31.78 9.61 8.54
CA VAL A 860 30.61 8.74 8.74
C VAL A 860 29.86 9.19 10.00
N ILE A 861 28.64 9.69 9.80
CA ILE A 861 27.75 10.15 10.87
C ILE A 861 26.54 9.25 10.88
N LEU A 862 26.21 8.69 12.03
CA LEU A 862 25.05 7.82 12.14
C LEU A 862 24.27 8.12 13.42
N SER A 863 22.94 8.01 13.35
CA SER A 863 22.13 7.99 14.56
C SER A 863 21.96 6.54 15.01
N ILE A 864 22.20 6.27 16.30
CA ILE A 864 21.86 4.97 16.89
C ILE A 864 21.11 5.22 18.17
N HIS A 865 19.98 4.52 18.32
CA HIS A 865 19.19 4.59 19.53
C HIS A 865 19.83 3.80 20.69
N GLN A 866 20.37 2.61 20.43
CA GLN A 866 20.93 1.70 21.45
C GLN A 866 22.15 0.97 20.90
N PRO A 867 23.35 1.58 20.93
CA PRO A 867 24.56 0.87 20.54
C PRO A 867 24.95 -0.09 21.64
N THR A 868 25.39 -1.28 21.26
CA THR A 868 25.85 -2.26 22.26
C THR A 868 27.24 -1.92 22.78
N ALA A 869 27.65 -2.52 23.91
CA ALA A 869 28.96 -2.29 24.50
C ALA A 869 30.11 -2.65 23.54
N ARG A 870 29.89 -3.61 22.63
CA ARG A 870 30.84 -3.97 21.57
C ARG A 870 30.88 -2.92 20.47
N MET A 871 29.72 -2.41 20.03
CA MET A 871 29.64 -1.34 19.03
C MET A 871 30.33 -0.07 19.52
N LEU A 872 30.22 0.24 20.81
CA LEU A 872 30.81 1.44 21.42
C LEU A 872 32.32 1.56 21.16
N ARG A 873 33.03 0.44 21.06
CA ARG A 873 34.48 0.39 20.83
C ARG A 873 34.88 0.87 19.43
N TYR A 874 33.96 0.82 18.47
CA TYR A 874 34.17 1.28 17.11
C TYR A 874 33.82 2.76 16.92
N PHE A 875 33.09 3.40 17.85
CA PHE A 875 32.83 4.84 17.72
C PHE A 875 34.06 5.64 18.16
N SER A 876 34.51 6.53 17.28
CA SER A 876 35.61 7.45 17.60
C SER A 876 35.10 8.61 18.45
N ASP A 877 34.00 9.21 18.01
CA ASP A 877 33.35 10.37 18.64
C ASP A 877 31.85 10.08 18.89
N ILE A 878 31.29 10.67 19.94
CA ILE A 878 29.87 10.51 20.30
C ILE A 878 29.28 11.90 20.58
N LEU A 879 28.10 12.13 19.99
CA LEU A 879 27.24 13.28 20.29
C LEU A 879 25.98 12.79 20.99
N VAL A 880 25.78 13.22 22.24
CA VAL A 880 24.58 12.88 23.01
C VAL A 880 23.63 14.06 22.99
N LEU A 881 22.44 13.86 22.42
CA LEU A 881 21.36 14.84 22.37
C LEU A 881 20.34 14.55 23.47
N GLY A 882 20.12 15.53 24.34
CA GLY A 882 19.07 15.54 25.34
C GLY A 882 17.73 16.07 24.81
N THR A 883 16.84 16.41 25.73
CA THR A 883 15.55 17.03 25.42
C THR A 883 15.71 18.37 24.68
N GLU A 884 14.76 18.67 23.79
CA GLU A 884 14.80 19.83 22.86
C GLU A 884 15.99 19.89 21.89
N GLY A 885 16.73 18.78 21.74
CA GLY A 885 17.90 18.71 20.85
C GLY A 885 19.10 19.51 21.34
N LEU A 886 19.26 19.64 22.66
CA LEU A 886 20.43 20.25 23.29
C LEU A 886 21.56 19.21 23.47
N PRO A 887 22.83 19.54 23.21
CA PRO A 887 23.94 18.62 23.43
C PRO A 887 24.25 18.46 24.92
N VAL A 888 24.27 17.21 25.39
CA VAL A 888 24.63 16.81 26.76
C VAL A 888 26.12 16.45 26.85
N TYR A 889 26.64 15.81 25.80
CA TYR A 889 28.05 15.44 25.64
C TYR A 889 28.41 15.49 24.16
N SER A 890 29.62 15.95 23.85
CA SER A 890 30.19 15.91 22.51
C SER A 890 31.71 15.73 22.64
N GLY A 891 32.22 14.58 22.23
CA GLY A 891 33.65 14.28 22.34
C GLY A 891 33.99 12.82 22.05
N PRO A 892 35.23 12.40 22.33
CA PRO A 892 35.70 11.03 22.09
C PRO A 892 34.90 9.99 22.89
N ALA A 893 34.68 8.80 22.32
CA ALA A 893 33.88 7.75 22.96
C ALA A 893 34.50 7.23 24.27
N HIS A 894 35.84 7.12 24.35
CA HIS A 894 36.55 6.58 25.51
C HIS A 894 36.50 7.49 26.74
N ASP A 895 36.39 8.81 26.54
CA ASP A 895 36.31 9.80 27.61
C ASP A 895 34.90 9.98 28.17
N MET A 896 33.88 9.44 27.48
CA MET A 896 32.47 9.59 27.85
C MET A 896 32.19 9.13 29.29
N LEU A 897 32.68 7.95 29.68
CA LEU A 897 32.47 7.43 31.04
C LEU A 897 33.20 8.25 32.10
N ARG A 898 34.43 8.69 31.81
CA ARG A 898 35.22 9.54 32.71
C ARG A 898 34.55 10.89 32.92
N TYR A 899 33.96 11.46 31.87
CA TYR A 899 33.19 12.70 31.96
C TYR A 899 32.03 12.60 32.95
N PHE A 900 31.22 11.54 32.87
CA PHE A 900 30.10 11.35 33.81
C PHE A 900 30.55 10.96 35.22
N GLN A 901 31.64 10.22 35.37
CA GLN A 901 32.25 9.92 36.67
C GLN A 901 32.76 11.20 37.37
N ASN A 902 33.38 12.11 36.63
CA ASN A 902 33.80 13.42 37.16
C ASN A 902 32.62 14.30 37.61
N LEU A 903 31.41 14.01 37.12
CA LEU A 903 30.16 14.65 37.54
C LEU A 903 29.49 13.94 38.73
N GLY A 904 30.12 12.89 39.28
CA GLY A 904 29.62 12.11 40.41
C GLY A 904 28.59 11.03 40.04
N ILE A 905 28.51 10.62 38.76
CA ILE A 905 27.52 9.64 38.28
C ILE A 905 28.25 8.37 37.78
N GLU A 906 28.09 7.25 38.49
CA GLU A 906 28.73 5.97 38.15
C GLU A 906 27.82 5.02 37.34
N CYS A 907 28.43 4.29 36.40
CA CYS A 907 27.74 3.31 35.56
C CYS A 907 27.76 1.90 36.22
N PRO A 908 26.62 1.20 36.35
CA PRO A 908 26.57 -0.17 36.85
C PRO A 908 27.32 -1.19 35.96
N ARG A 909 27.91 -2.24 36.56
CA ARG A 909 28.68 -3.27 35.84
C ARG A 909 27.87 -4.20 34.93
N THR A 910 26.55 -4.28 35.14
CA THR A 910 25.62 -5.13 34.36
C THR A 910 24.86 -4.35 33.28
N MET A 911 25.22 -3.08 33.08
CA MET A 911 24.58 -2.16 32.14
C MET A 911 25.60 -1.73 31.09
N SER A 912 25.14 -1.58 29.85
CA SER A 912 25.97 -0.98 28.80
C SER A 912 26.17 0.52 29.08
N PRO A 913 27.39 1.07 28.92
CA PRO A 913 27.66 2.51 29.09
C PRO A 913 26.74 3.41 28.27
N THR A 914 26.35 2.96 27.08
CA THR A 914 25.46 3.68 26.16
C THR A 914 24.02 3.73 26.67
N ASP A 915 23.52 2.64 27.25
CA ASP A 915 22.19 2.61 27.85
C ASP A 915 22.12 3.59 29.01
N PHE A 916 23.15 3.58 29.86
CA PHE A 916 23.30 4.51 30.98
C PHE A 916 23.25 5.98 30.55
N VAL A 917 23.97 6.36 29.49
CA VAL A 917 24.01 7.75 29.01
C VAL A 917 22.69 8.20 28.37
N VAL A 918 22.00 7.31 27.64
CA VAL A 918 20.66 7.61 27.10
C VAL A 918 19.66 7.85 28.23
N ASP A 919 19.72 7.05 29.29
CA ASP A 919 18.83 7.18 30.45
C ASP A 919 19.14 8.43 31.27
N LEU A 920 20.41 8.86 31.31
CA LEU A 920 20.77 10.15 31.90
C LEU A 920 20.26 11.35 31.09
N ALA A 921 20.33 11.26 29.76
CA ALA A 921 19.94 12.32 28.84
C ALA A 921 18.41 12.42 28.66
N THR A 922 17.66 11.38 29.04
CA THR A 922 16.21 11.27 28.85
C THR A 922 15.52 11.30 30.21
N PRO A 923 14.88 12.41 30.60
CA PRO A 923 14.07 12.44 31.81
C PRO A 923 12.76 11.68 31.57
N ASP A 924 12.30 10.92 32.56
CA ASP A 924 10.98 10.30 32.50
C ASP A 924 9.88 11.39 32.47
N PRO A 925 8.81 11.20 31.70
CA PRO A 925 7.72 12.17 31.63
C PRO A 925 7.04 12.33 32.99
N GLY A 926 7.14 13.53 33.57
CA GLY A 926 6.63 13.85 34.92
C GLY A 926 7.70 13.89 36.02
N ASP A 927 8.95 13.52 35.71
CA ASP A 927 10.07 13.60 36.65
C ASP A 927 10.75 14.98 36.59
N ASN A 928 10.33 15.88 37.48
CA ASN A 928 10.92 17.21 37.63
C ASN A 928 12.40 17.14 38.03
N SER A 929 12.82 16.08 38.75
CA SER A 929 14.21 15.91 39.19
C SER A 929 15.12 15.52 38.01
N GLY A 930 14.65 14.63 37.13
CA GLY A 930 15.32 14.27 35.89
C GLY A 930 15.48 15.46 34.94
N GLN A 931 14.47 16.33 34.83
CA GLN A 931 14.56 17.54 33.99
C GLN A 931 15.61 18.54 34.52
N GLN A 932 15.66 18.75 35.84
CA GLN A 932 16.70 19.57 36.47
C GLN A 932 18.09 18.98 36.27
N ARG A 933 18.23 17.64 36.36
CA ARG A 933 19.49 16.92 36.08
C ARG A 933 19.97 17.16 34.66
N VAL A 934 19.10 17.01 33.65
CA VAL A 934 19.46 17.28 32.24
C VAL A 934 19.82 18.74 32.03
N GLY A 935 19.08 19.67 32.64
CA GLY A 935 19.42 21.10 32.61
C GLY A 935 20.81 21.41 33.15
N HIS A 936 21.19 20.81 34.28
CA HIS A 936 22.52 20.93 34.85
C HIS A 936 23.60 20.34 33.92
N LEU A 937 23.36 19.19 33.30
CA LEU A 937 24.30 18.57 32.35
C LEU A 937 24.53 19.46 31.12
N VAL A 938 23.46 20.03 30.54
CA VAL A 938 23.55 20.92 29.38
C VAL A 938 24.30 22.21 29.73
N GLN A 939 24.06 22.79 30.91
CA GLN A 939 24.77 23.99 31.35
C GLN A 939 26.26 23.72 31.50
N ARG A 940 26.63 22.60 32.14
CA ARG A 940 28.02 22.20 32.34
C ARG A 940 28.74 21.89 31.03
N MET A 941 28.03 21.32 30.06
CA MET A 941 28.55 21.14 28.70
C MET A 941 28.82 22.48 28.01
N LYS A 942 27.95 23.49 28.18
CA LYS A 942 28.19 24.84 27.64
C LYS A 942 29.38 25.53 28.31
N GLU A 943 29.57 25.33 29.61
CA GLU A 943 30.71 25.82 30.37
C GLU A 943 32.01 25.13 29.93
N ASN A 944 32.01 23.80 29.75
CA ASN A 944 33.15 23.08 29.21
C ASN A 944 33.44 23.40 27.73
N ALA A 945 32.42 23.78 26.95
CA ALA A 945 32.59 24.23 25.57
C ALA A 945 33.14 25.66 25.45
N ARG A 946 33.17 26.45 26.54
CA ARG A 946 33.72 27.81 26.62
C ARG A 946 34.65 27.90 27.85
N PRO A 947 36.00 27.69 27.81
CA PRO A 947 36.94 27.81 26.69
C PRO A 947 38.12 26.79 26.66
N THR A 948 38.50 26.29 25.48
CA THR A 948 39.91 25.89 25.22
C THR A 948 40.44 26.75 24.07
N LYS A 949 41.25 27.75 24.42
CA LYS A 949 42.05 28.59 23.50
C LYS A 949 43.09 27.80 22.67
N GLU A 950 42.99 26.47 22.57
CA GLU A 950 43.93 25.62 21.84
C GLU A 950 43.59 25.43 20.36
N VAL A 951 42.35 25.69 19.92
CA VAL A 951 42.03 25.65 18.47
C VAL A 951 42.60 26.88 17.73
N ARG A 952 43.05 27.92 18.44
CA ARG A 952 43.81 29.04 17.85
C ARG A 952 45.33 28.86 17.84
N ARG A 953 45.89 27.81 18.48
CA ARG A 953 47.35 27.59 18.55
C ARG A 953 47.91 26.52 17.62
N ALA A 954 47.04 25.72 16.99
CA ALA A 954 47.46 24.84 15.88
C ALA A 954 47.55 25.55 14.51
N SER A 955 47.46 26.89 14.49
CA SER A 955 47.68 27.73 13.30
C SER A 955 49.08 28.37 13.29
N GLY A 956 50.03 27.78 14.02
CA GLY A 956 51.42 28.23 14.13
C GLY A 956 52.40 27.36 13.35
N SER A 957 52.05 26.99 12.14
CA SER A 957 52.99 26.59 11.09
C SER A 957 52.36 26.97 9.76
N GLU A 958 52.93 28.01 9.15
CA GLU A 958 52.64 28.45 7.80
C GLU A 958 52.96 27.29 6.84
N VAL A 959 51.98 26.42 6.62
CA VAL A 959 51.79 25.82 5.30
C VAL A 959 50.64 26.61 4.71
N SER A 960 50.95 27.39 3.68
CA SER A 960 50.00 28.02 2.78
C SER A 960 49.10 26.95 2.16
N VAL A 961 48.08 26.52 2.89
CA VAL A 961 46.95 25.82 2.29
C VAL A 961 46.11 26.93 1.70
N ALA A 962 46.23 27.08 0.38
CA ALA A 962 45.31 27.86 -0.42
C ALA A 962 43.87 27.55 0.04
N SER A 963 42.97 28.49 -0.17
CA SER A 963 41.54 28.22 -0.15
C SER A 963 41.22 27.13 -1.18
N ASP A 964 41.48 25.86 -0.84
CA ASP A 964 41.16 24.71 -1.64
C ASP A 964 39.65 24.64 -1.61
N SER A 965 39.05 25.24 -2.64
CA SER A 965 37.65 25.08 -2.98
C SER A 965 37.32 23.60 -2.87
N VAL A 966 36.31 23.24 -2.07
CA VAL A 966 35.75 21.89 -2.05
C VAL A 966 35.60 21.47 -3.51
N HIS A 967 36.43 20.53 -3.96
CA HIS A 967 36.43 20.03 -5.33
C HIS A 967 35.17 19.19 -5.47
N LEU A 968 34.06 19.87 -5.72
CA LEU A 968 32.75 19.26 -5.85
C LEU A 968 32.86 18.15 -6.90
N PRO A 969 32.53 16.90 -6.56
CA PRO A 969 32.48 15.86 -7.56
C PRO A 969 31.52 16.32 -8.65
N THR A 970 32.05 16.52 -9.86
CA THR A 970 31.26 16.80 -11.06
C THR A 970 30.50 15.52 -11.41
N THR A 971 29.48 15.19 -10.62
CA THR A 971 28.57 14.12 -11.00
C THR A 971 27.60 14.68 -12.01
N SER A 972 28.02 14.55 -13.27
CA SER A 972 27.08 14.54 -14.37
C SER A 972 26.06 13.45 -14.09
N ARG A 973 24.79 13.73 -14.36
CA ARG A 973 23.75 12.70 -14.48
C ARG A 973 24.29 11.58 -15.36
N THR A 974 23.95 10.33 -15.03
CA THR A 974 24.25 9.21 -15.91
C THR A 974 23.72 9.54 -17.31
N PRO A 975 24.50 9.31 -18.38
CA PRO A 975 24.09 9.70 -19.71
C PRO A 975 22.76 9.01 -20.05
N PHE A 976 21.86 9.78 -20.66
CA PHE A 976 20.48 9.36 -20.93
C PHE A 976 20.38 7.93 -21.47
N ARG A 977 21.19 7.61 -22.50
CA ARG A 977 21.21 6.29 -23.15
C ARG A 977 21.49 5.13 -22.19
N LYS A 978 22.47 5.26 -21.29
CA LYS A 978 22.79 4.22 -20.30
C LYS A 978 21.70 4.12 -19.24
N SER A 979 21.29 5.27 -18.69
CA SER A 979 20.24 5.32 -17.65
C SER A 979 18.92 4.70 -18.13
N PHE A 980 18.53 5.01 -19.37
CA PHE A 980 17.31 4.52 -19.99
C PHE A 980 17.35 3.00 -20.19
N LEU A 981 18.42 2.46 -20.80
CA LEU A 981 18.54 1.02 -21.04
C LEU A 981 18.52 0.22 -19.73
N LEU A 982 19.19 0.73 -18.70
CA LEU A 982 19.27 0.07 -17.40
C LEU A 982 17.93 0.09 -16.64
N VAL A 983 17.25 1.24 -16.63
CA VAL A 983 15.93 1.35 -15.99
C VAL A 983 14.90 0.51 -16.76
N LEU A 984 15.03 0.41 -18.09
CA LEU A 984 14.19 -0.46 -18.93
C LEU A 984 14.42 -1.95 -18.62
N GLU A 985 15.67 -2.41 -18.55
CA GLU A 985 16.02 -3.78 -18.17
C GLU A 985 15.42 -4.12 -16.79
N ARG A 986 15.64 -3.25 -15.80
CA ARG A 986 15.10 -3.40 -14.44
C ARG A 986 13.57 -3.52 -14.45
N ALA A 987 12.89 -2.62 -15.15
CA ALA A 987 11.44 -2.62 -15.21
C ALA A 987 10.88 -3.84 -15.97
N ALA A 988 11.58 -4.31 -17.02
CA ALA A 988 11.20 -5.52 -17.75
C ALA A 988 11.30 -6.77 -16.88
N ILE A 989 12.34 -6.89 -16.04
CA ILE A 989 12.45 -7.99 -15.07
C ILE A 989 11.35 -7.88 -14.00
N ASN A 990 11.09 -6.68 -13.48
CA ASN A 990 10.03 -6.44 -12.51
C ASN A 990 8.66 -6.87 -13.06
N LEU A 991 8.35 -6.50 -14.31
CA LEU A 991 7.09 -6.86 -14.97
C LEU A 991 6.99 -8.35 -15.29
N SER A 992 8.07 -8.97 -15.80
CA SER A 992 8.07 -10.40 -16.17
C SER A 992 7.78 -11.33 -14.98
N ARG A 993 8.12 -10.90 -13.76
CA ARG A 993 7.84 -11.61 -12.50
C ARG A 993 6.46 -11.34 -11.90
N GLN A 994 5.63 -10.55 -12.57
CA GLN A 994 4.25 -10.29 -12.19
C GLN A 994 3.29 -10.84 -13.26
N PRO A 995 3.16 -12.17 -13.40
CA PRO A 995 2.36 -12.78 -14.47
C PRO A 995 0.88 -12.41 -14.39
N ILE A 996 0.34 -12.18 -13.18
CA ILE A 996 -1.04 -11.72 -12.99
C ILE A 996 -1.24 -10.32 -13.57
N LEU A 997 -0.24 -9.43 -13.46
CA LEU A 997 -0.27 -8.08 -14.03
C LEU A 997 -0.24 -8.14 -15.55
N ILE A 998 0.68 -8.92 -16.13
CA ILE A 998 0.78 -9.11 -17.59
C ILE A 998 -0.53 -9.67 -18.14
N LEU A 999 -1.02 -10.78 -17.56
CA LEU A 999 -2.26 -11.42 -17.99
C LEU A 999 -3.46 -10.46 -17.92
N ALA A 1000 -3.61 -9.73 -16.82
CA ALA A 1000 -4.73 -8.78 -16.65
C ALA A 1000 -4.67 -7.65 -17.68
N ARG A 1001 -3.47 -7.13 -18.01
CA ARG A 1001 -3.29 -6.11 -19.05
C ARG A 1001 -3.61 -6.65 -20.44
N THR A 1002 -3.08 -7.83 -20.78
CA THR A 1002 -3.25 -8.37 -22.13
C THR A 1002 -4.66 -8.89 -22.42
N LEU A 1003 -5.39 -9.34 -21.39
CA LEU A 1003 -6.70 -9.98 -21.55
C LEU A 1003 -7.87 -8.98 -21.63
N GLN A 1004 -7.71 -7.76 -21.12
CA GLN A 1004 -8.80 -6.77 -21.04
C GLN A 1004 -9.42 -6.45 -22.41
N LEU A 1005 -8.60 -6.06 -23.38
CA LEU A 1005 -9.09 -5.65 -24.70
C LEU A 1005 -9.57 -6.84 -25.56
N PRO A 1006 -8.87 -8.00 -25.61
CA PRO A 1006 -9.39 -9.21 -26.24
C PRO A 1006 -10.71 -9.69 -25.65
N GLY A 1007 -10.88 -9.63 -24.31
CA GLY A 1007 -12.14 -9.97 -23.66
C GLY A 1007 -13.30 -9.08 -24.13
N MET A 1008 -13.05 -7.78 -24.27
CA MET A 1008 -13.99 -6.85 -24.89
C MET A 1008 -14.28 -7.23 -26.36
N ALA A 1009 -13.25 -7.55 -27.16
CA ALA A 1009 -13.41 -7.92 -28.57
C ALA A 1009 -14.27 -9.16 -28.77
N ILE A 1010 -14.05 -10.20 -27.96
CA ILE A 1010 -14.85 -11.45 -27.99
C ILE A 1010 -16.31 -11.13 -27.67
N LEU A 1011 -16.56 -10.29 -26.66
CA LEU A 1011 -17.91 -9.90 -26.29
C LEU A 1011 -18.59 -9.11 -27.41
N LEU A 1012 -17.90 -8.15 -28.01
CA LEU A 1012 -18.43 -7.41 -29.16
C LEU A 1012 -18.72 -8.32 -30.35
N ALA A 1013 -17.82 -9.27 -30.65
CA ALA A 1013 -18.02 -10.22 -31.72
C ALA A 1013 -19.25 -11.12 -31.49
N LEU A 1014 -19.49 -11.56 -30.25
CA LEU A 1014 -20.66 -12.37 -29.91
C LEU A 1014 -21.99 -11.67 -30.25
N PHE A 1015 -22.06 -10.34 -30.08
CA PHE A 1015 -23.26 -9.54 -30.31
C PHE A 1015 -23.43 -9.04 -31.74
N PHE A 1016 -22.34 -8.64 -32.39
CA PHE A 1016 -22.40 -7.96 -33.69
C PHE A 1016 -22.11 -8.88 -34.88
N ALA A 1017 -21.51 -10.07 -34.69
CA ALA A 1017 -21.14 -10.95 -35.82
C ALA A 1017 -22.31 -11.84 -36.29
N PRO A 1018 -22.56 -11.95 -37.61
CA PRO A 1018 -22.09 -11.08 -38.70
C PRO A 1018 -22.94 -9.80 -38.83
N LEU A 1019 -22.32 -8.66 -39.14
CA LEU A 1019 -23.02 -7.40 -39.34
C LEU A 1019 -23.83 -7.39 -40.65
N GLN A 1020 -25.15 -7.40 -40.52
CA GLN A 1020 -26.11 -7.40 -41.64
C GLN A 1020 -26.01 -6.13 -42.52
N LYS A 1021 -26.64 -6.16 -43.71
CA LYS A 1021 -26.73 -5.02 -44.67
C LYS A 1021 -28.17 -4.51 -44.85
N ASN A 1022 -29.01 -4.70 -43.85
CA ASN A 1022 -30.40 -4.24 -43.85
C ASN A 1022 -30.50 -2.87 -43.17
N TYR A 1023 -31.58 -2.12 -43.39
CA TYR A 1023 -31.79 -0.79 -42.78
C TYR A 1023 -31.51 -0.73 -41.26
N PRO A 1024 -31.95 -1.68 -40.42
CA PRO A 1024 -31.63 -1.65 -38.98
C PRO A 1024 -30.15 -1.87 -38.66
N ALA A 1025 -29.40 -2.50 -39.57
CA ALA A 1025 -27.97 -2.75 -39.37
C ALA A 1025 -27.15 -1.46 -39.43
N ILE A 1026 -27.70 -0.35 -39.92
CA ILE A 1026 -27.08 0.98 -39.83
C ILE A 1026 -26.82 1.32 -38.36
N GLN A 1027 -27.83 1.15 -37.51
CA GLN A 1027 -27.71 1.41 -36.06
C GLN A 1027 -26.71 0.47 -35.40
N SER A 1028 -26.73 -0.83 -35.75
CA SER A 1028 -25.76 -1.80 -35.23
C SER A 1028 -24.32 -1.46 -35.66
N ARG A 1029 -24.09 -1.05 -36.90
CA ARG A 1029 -22.76 -0.66 -37.41
C ARG A 1029 -22.24 0.62 -36.75
N VAL A 1030 -23.11 1.62 -36.58
CA VAL A 1030 -22.79 2.85 -35.85
C VAL A 1030 -22.54 2.60 -34.37
N GLY A 1031 -23.38 1.77 -33.74
CA GLY A 1031 -23.21 1.36 -32.35
C GLY A 1031 -21.95 0.55 -32.10
N PHE A 1032 -21.53 -0.27 -33.07
CA PHE A 1032 -20.24 -0.95 -33.05
C PHE A 1032 -19.06 0.04 -33.12
N ALA A 1033 -19.12 1.03 -34.01
CA ALA A 1033 -18.09 2.06 -34.11
C ALA A 1033 -17.95 2.86 -32.79
N GLN A 1034 -19.06 3.14 -32.11
CA GLN A 1034 -19.06 3.81 -30.81
C GLN A 1034 -18.28 3.04 -29.72
N GLN A 1035 -18.13 1.72 -29.84
CA GLN A 1035 -17.40 0.91 -28.86
C GLN A 1035 -15.91 1.25 -28.78
N TYR A 1036 -15.34 1.87 -29.82
CA TYR A 1036 -13.95 2.33 -29.80
C TYR A 1036 -13.71 3.46 -28.78
N ALA A 1037 -14.75 4.22 -28.41
CA ALA A 1037 -14.64 5.22 -27.35
C ALA A 1037 -14.35 4.58 -25.98
N CYS A 1038 -14.93 3.39 -25.72
CA CYS A 1038 -14.79 2.70 -24.45
C CYS A 1038 -13.40 2.09 -24.23
N VAL A 1039 -12.61 1.93 -25.29
CA VAL A 1039 -11.23 1.43 -25.22
C VAL A 1039 -10.35 2.35 -24.35
N GLY A 1040 -10.64 3.65 -24.29
CA GLY A 1040 -9.91 4.58 -23.41
C GLY A 1040 -10.03 4.26 -21.91
N PHE A 1041 -11.17 3.71 -21.47
CA PHE A 1041 -11.36 3.30 -20.07
C PHE A 1041 -10.51 2.09 -19.69
N VAL A 1042 -10.19 1.22 -20.66
CA VAL A 1042 -9.25 0.12 -20.46
C VAL A 1042 -7.85 0.68 -20.13
N GLY A 1043 -7.37 1.65 -20.92
CA GLY A 1043 -6.06 2.30 -20.68
C GLY A 1043 -5.99 3.04 -19.33
N MET A 1044 -7.09 3.65 -18.90
CA MET A 1044 -7.19 4.27 -17.57
C MET A 1044 -6.91 3.27 -16.44
N ILE A 1045 -7.56 2.10 -16.43
CA ILE A 1045 -7.39 1.10 -15.36
C ILE A 1045 -5.97 0.51 -15.37
N GLN A 1046 -5.36 0.34 -16.55
CA GLN A 1046 -4.03 -0.23 -16.68
C GLN A 1046 -2.93 0.65 -16.04
N SER A 1047 -3.01 1.97 -16.23
CA SER A 1047 -2.07 2.92 -15.60
C SER A 1047 -2.33 3.12 -14.12
N MET A 1048 -3.59 3.19 -13.69
CA MET A 1048 -3.94 3.46 -12.27
C MET A 1048 -3.38 2.43 -11.30
N ALA A 1049 -3.18 1.20 -11.77
CA ALA A 1049 -2.71 0.11 -10.94
C ALA A 1049 -1.19 0.10 -10.73
N THR A 1050 -0.41 0.62 -11.67
CA THR A 1050 1.07 0.49 -11.70
C THR A 1050 1.77 1.83 -11.57
N TYR A 1051 1.30 2.86 -12.28
CA TYR A 1051 1.96 4.15 -12.38
C TYR A 1051 2.16 4.84 -11.02
N PRO A 1052 1.17 4.91 -10.10
CA PRO A 1052 1.37 5.59 -8.82
C PRO A 1052 2.54 5.01 -7.99
N SER A 1053 2.69 3.68 -7.95
CA SER A 1053 3.78 3.04 -7.22
C SER A 1053 5.14 3.25 -7.88
N GLU A 1054 5.23 3.19 -9.20
CA GLU A 1054 6.50 3.40 -9.92
C GLU A 1054 6.95 4.86 -9.88
N ARG A 1055 6.00 5.80 -9.99
CA ARG A 1055 6.23 7.24 -9.84
C ARG A 1055 6.85 7.58 -8.49
N ASP A 1056 6.39 6.93 -7.41
CA ASP A 1056 6.91 7.19 -6.06
C ASP A 1056 8.38 6.73 -5.90
N VAL A 1057 8.76 5.62 -6.56
CA VAL A 1057 10.18 5.20 -6.66
C VAL A 1057 10.98 6.20 -7.49
N PHE A 1058 10.44 6.63 -8.63
CA PHE A 1058 11.07 7.63 -9.49
C PHE A 1058 11.35 8.95 -8.77
N TYR A 1059 10.40 9.48 -8.00
CA TYR A 1059 10.61 10.75 -7.28
C TYR A 1059 11.83 10.68 -6.35
N ARG A 1060 12.04 9.55 -5.67
CA ARG A 1060 13.22 9.36 -4.83
C ARG A 1060 14.50 9.27 -5.65
N GLU A 1061 14.55 8.44 -6.67
CA GLU A 1061 15.75 8.30 -7.52
C GLU A 1061 16.11 9.60 -8.26
N ALA A 1062 15.10 10.40 -8.60
CA ALA A 1062 15.27 11.74 -9.15
C ALA A 1062 15.85 12.74 -8.12
N SER A 1063 15.53 12.61 -6.82
CA SER A 1063 16.14 13.44 -5.75
C SER A 1063 17.62 13.18 -5.55
N GLU A 1064 18.08 11.99 -5.93
CA GLU A 1064 19.50 11.61 -5.91
C GLU A 1064 20.22 11.97 -7.23
N ASN A 1065 19.54 12.66 -8.16
CA ASN A 1065 20.06 12.99 -9.48
C ASN A 1065 20.56 11.77 -10.28
N LEU A 1066 19.99 10.57 -10.07
CA LEU A 1066 20.39 9.36 -10.77
C LEU A 1066 19.98 9.37 -12.25
N TYR A 1067 18.71 9.69 -12.53
CA TYR A 1067 18.17 9.82 -13.87
C TYR A 1067 17.00 10.83 -13.93
N GLY A 1068 16.69 11.31 -15.14
CA GLY A 1068 15.67 12.32 -15.39
C GLY A 1068 14.27 11.76 -15.65
N ALA A 1069 13.27 12.64 -15.66
CA ALA A 1069 11.90 12.30 -16.07
C ALA A 1069 11.83 11.77 -17.52
N GLU A 1070 12.79 12.13 -18.37
CA GLU A 1070 12.90 11.58 -19.73
C GLU A 1070 13.08 10.06 -19.72
N SER A 1071 14.04 9.55 -18.94
CA SER A 1071 14.37 8.13 -18.90
C SER A 1071 13.21 7.31 -18.33
N PHE A 1072 12.56 7.81 -17.27
CA PHE A 1072 11.40 7.17 -16.65
C PHE A 1072 10.22 7.05 -17.61
N MET A 1073 9.80 8.17 -18.21
CA MET A 1073 8.60 8.20 -19.04
C MET A 1073 8.78 7.36 -20.32
N LEU A 1074 9.99 7.40 -20.90
CA LEU A 1074 10.30 6.59 -22.08
C LEU A 1074 10.34 5.09 -21.74
N GLN A 1075 10.94 4.72 -20.59
CA GLN A 1075 10.97 3.32 -20.14
C GLN A 1075 9.56 2.80 -19.86
N TYR A 1076 8.75 3.56 -19.13
CA TYR A 1076 7.36 3.21 -18.83
C TYR A 1076 6.57 2.98 -20.14
N THR A 1077 6.65 3.94 -21.07
CA THR A 1077 5.94 3.85 -22.36
C THR A 1077 6.44 2.69 -23.23
N LEU A 1078 7.75 2.45 -23.30
CA LEU A 1078 8.30 1.38 -24.14
C LEU A 1078 7.98 -0.03 -23.60
N LEU A 1079 7.87 -0.17 -22.28
CA LEU A 1079 7.53 -1.46 -21.66
C LEU A 1079 6.07 -1.84 -21.89
N GLU A 1080 5.19 -0.84 -22.00
CA GLU A 1080 3.75 -1.05 -22.16
C GLU A 1080 3.33 -1.23 -23.60
N LEU A 1081 3.98 -0.51 -24.53
CA LEU A 1081 3.63 -0.49 -25.95
C LEU A 1081 3.51 -1.91 -26.58
N PRO A 1082 4.41 -2.88 -26.33
CA PRO A 1082 4.26 -4.23 -26.87
C PRO A 1082 2.99 -4.94 -26.36
N LEU A 1083 2.64 -4.78 -25.10
CA LEU A 1083 1.45 -5.39 -24.51
C LEU A 1083 0.17 -4.73 -25.07
N GLU A 1084 0.17 -3.41 -25.19
CA GLU A 1084 -0.91 -2.65 -25.82
C GLU A 1084 -1.11 -3.06 -27.28
N VAL A 1085 -0.03 -3.10 -28.07
CA VAL A 1085 -0.09 -3.47 -29.50
C VAL A 1085 -0.61 -4.88 -29.68
N VAL A 1086 -0.14 -5.87 -28.90
CA VAL A 1086 -0.66 -7.25 -28.97
C VAL A 1086 -2.16 -7.29 -28.67
N SER A 1087 -2.61 -6.60 -27.61
CA SER A 1087 -4.03 -6.51 -27.28
C SER A 1087 -4.85 -5.82 -28.36
N CYS A 1088 -4.34 -4.74 -28.96
CA CYS A 1088 -5.00 -4.01 -30.05
C CYS A 1088 -5.02 -4.81 -31.36
N VAL A 1089 -3.99 -5.59 -31.68
CA VAL A 1089 -3.97 -6.49 -32.85
C VAL A 1089 -5.06 -7.54 -32.72
N ILE A 1090 -5.19 -8.18 -31.56
CA ILE A 1090 -6.25 -9.17 -31.33
C ILE A 1090 -7.62 -8.51 -31.45
N PHE A 1091 -7.82 -7.34 -30.83
CA PHE A 1091 -9.06 -6.58 -30.96
C PHE A 1091 -9.36 -6.21 -32.42
N ALA A 1092 -8.37 -5.75 -33.17
CA ALA A 1092 -8.50 -5.38 -34.58
C ALA A 1092 -8.83 -6.57 -35.48
N LEU A 1093 -8.25 -7.74 -35.23
CA LEU A 1093 -8.57 -8.97 -35.96
C LEU A 1093 -10.04 -9.36 -35.76
N PHE A 1094 -10.53 -9.34 -34.52
CA PHE A 1094 -11.93 -9.62 -34.22
C PHE A 1094 -12.87 -8.60 -34.86
N THR A 1095 -12.54 -7.31 -34.76
CA THR A 1095 -13.41 -6.24 -35.27
C THR A 1095 -13.39 -6.06 -36.79
N ALA A 1096 -12.33 -6.49 -37.49
CA ALA A 1096 -12.26 -6.40 -38.95
C ALA A 1096 -12.84 -7.65 -39.63
N TYR A 1097 -12.48 -8.86 -39.15
CA TYR A 1097 -12.80 -10.12 -39.82
C TYR A 1097 -13.96 -10.88 -39.19
N VAL A 1098 -14.03 -10.97 -37.85
CA VAL A 1098 -15.07 -11.79 -37.19
C VAL A 1098 -16.43 -11.11 -37.24
N THR A 1099 -16.49 -9.79 -37.06
CA THR A 1099 -17.75 -9.02 -37.10
C THR A 1099 -18.22 -8.67 -38.52
N ASP A 1100 -17.42 -8.95 -39.55
CA ASP A 1100 -17.73 -8.63 -40.96
C ASP A 1100 -18.06 -7.14 -41.19
N LEU A 1101 -17.31 -6.24 -40.53
CA LEU A 1101 -17.53 -4.79 -40.65
C LEU A 1101 -17.16 -4.31 -42.07
N ASN A 1102 -15.98 -4.72 -42.56
CA ASN A 1102 -15.52 -4.64 -43.96
C ASN A 1102 -14.19 -5.42 -44.04
N PRO A 1103 -14.17 -6.72 -44.41
CA PRO A 1103 -13.02 -7.60 -44.20
C PRO A 1103 -11.87 -7.36 -45.21
N THR A 1104 -11.23 -6.20 -45.09
CA THR A 1104 -10.06 -5.78 -45.88
C THR A 1104 -8.86 -5.53 -44.97
N VAL A 1105 -7.65 -5.63 -45.55
CA VAL A 1105 -6.41 -5.32 -44.83
C VAL A 1105 -6.39 -3.86 -44.37
N ASP A 1106 -6.98 -2.96 -45.16
CA ASP A 1106 -7.09 -1.54 -44.83
C ASP A 1106 -7.99 -1.31 -43.61
N GLN A 1107 -9.15 -1.97 -43.52
CA GLN A 1107 -10.02 -1.88 -42.35
C GLN A 1107 -9.36 -2.45 -41.08
N PHE A 1108 -8.55 -3.50 -41.21
CA PHE A 1108 -7.72 -4.00 -40.11
C PHE A 1108 -6.72 -2.93 -39.65
N GLY A 1109 -6.02 -2.27 -40.58
CA GLY A 1109 -5.09 -1.18 -40.26
C GLY A 1109 -5.75 0.02 -39.59
N VAL A 1110 -6.93 0.43 -40.08
CA VAL A 1110 -7.73 1.50 -39.47
C VAL A 1110 -8.19 1.12 -38.07
N SER A 1111 -8.71 -0.11 -37.89
CA SER A 1111 -9.13 -0.63 -36.58
C SER A 1111 -7.98 -0.68 -35.57
N LEU A 1112 -6.81 -1.16 -36.00
CA LEU A 1112 -5.62 -1.21 -35.18
C LEU A 1112 -5.20 0.19 -34.71
N LEU A 1113 -5.15 1.15 -35.63
CA LEU A 1113 -4.77 2.53 -35.30
C LEU A 1113 -5.79 3.21 -34.38
N CYS A 1114 -7.09 3.01 -34.64
CA CYS A 1114 -8.18 3.57 -33.83
C CYS A 1114 -8.18 3.01 -32.40
N SER A 1115 -8.07 1.69 -32.26
CA SER A 1115 -8.03 1.04 -30.94
C SER A 1115 -6.77 1.41 -30.15
N PHE A 1116 -5.59 1.43 -30.80
CA PHE A 1116 -4.34 1.85 -30.18
C PHE A 1116 -4.37 3.32 -29.75
N GLY A 1117 -4.84 4.23 -30.61
CA GLY A 1117 -4.93 5.65 -30.30
C GLY A 1117 -5.86 5.95 -29.13
N CYS A 1118 -7.03 5.29 -29.06
CA CYS A 1118 -7.94 5.43 -27.92
C CYS A 1118 -7.36 4.87 -26.62
N LEU A 1119 -6.77 3.66 -26.66
CA LEU A 1119 -6.17 3.00 -25.49
C LEU A 1119 -5.07 3.87 -24.88
N ASN A 1120 -4.10 4.27 -25.71
CA ASN A 1120 -2.92 5.01 -25.28
C ASN A 1120 -3.26 6.43 -24.78
N SER A 1121 -4.28 7.06 -25.38
CA SER A 1121 -4.76 8.37 -24.92
C SER A 1121 -5.44 8.27 -23.56
N GLY A 1122 -6.27 7.23 -23.34
CA GLY A 1122 -6.91 6.98 -22.05
C GLY A 1122 -5.90 6.73 -20.93
N GLU A 1123 -4.83 6.00 -21.23
CA GLU A 1123 -3.71 5.80 -20.31
C GLU A 1123 -2.99 7.13 -19.99
N SER A 1124 -2.66 7.91 -21.02
CA SER A 1124 -1.96 9.19 -20.88
C SER A 1124 -2.74 10.20 -20.01
N ILE A 1125 -4.07 10.25 -20.16
CA ILE A 1125 -4.94 11.11 -19.34
C ILE A 1125 -4.89 10.66 -17.87
N SER A 1126 -4.93 9.36 -17.61
CA SER A 1126 -4.82 8.80 -16.26
C SER A 1126 -3.48 9.12 -15.59
N ILE A 1127 -2.38 9.05 -16.34
CA ILE A 1127 -1.04 9.45 -15.88
C ILE A 1127 -1.01 10.92 -15.44
N ILE A 1128 -1.66 11.82 -16.21
CA ILE A 1128 -1.75 13.25 -15.90
C ILE A 1128 -2.46 13.47 -14.56
N PHE A 1129 -3.69 12.94 -14.40
CA PHE A 1129 -4.46 13.13 -13.17
C PHE A 1129 -3.80 12.47 -11.96
N SER A 1130 -3.22 11.28 -12.14
CA SER A 1130 -2.48 10.58 -11.09
C SER A 1130 -1.24 11.36 -10.65
N THR A 1131 -0.60 12.14 -11.53
CA THR A 1131 0.57 12.96 -11.20
C THR A 1131 0.19 14.27 -10.49
N VAL A 1132 -0.92 14.91 -10.91
CA VAL A 1132 -1.40 16.17 -10.35
C VAL A 1132 -2.00 15.97 -8.96
N LEU A 1133 -2.81 14.92 -8.78
CA LEU A 1133 -3.55 14.66 -7.55
C LEU A 1133 -2.78 13.68 -6.67
N SER A 1134 -2.61 14.02 -5.39
CA SER A 1134 -1.93 13.15 -4.43
C SER A 1134 -2.76 11.95 -3.99
N HIS A 1135 -4.08 11.97 -4.22
CA HIS A 1135 -5.01 10.94 -3.76
C HIS A 1135 -5.58 10.17 -4.96
N SER A 1136 -5.23 8.90 -5.10
CA SER A 1136 -5.54 8.12 -6.32
C SER A 1136 -7.05 7.96 -6.54
N GLY A 1137 -7.85 7.85 -5.48
CA GLY A 1137 -9.32 7.79 -5.60
C GLY A 1137 -9.94 9.03 -6.29
N ALA A 1138 -9.38 10.22 -6.06
CA ALA A 1138 -9.89 11.43 -6.70
C ALA A 1138 -9.44 11.53 -8.17
N ALA A 1139 -8.23 11.05 -8.48
CA ALA A 1139 -7.74 10.94 -9.85
C ALA A 1139 -8.60 9.99 -10.70
N ILE A 1140 -9.05 8.87 -10.10
CA ILE A 1140 -9.96 7.92 -10.73
C ILE A 1140 -11.27 8.57 -11.17
N SER A 1141 -11.98 9.23 -10.24
CA SER A 1141 -13.28 9.82 -10.53
C SER A 1141 -13.21 10.90 -11.61
N LEU A 1142 -12.18 11.75 -11.58
CA LEU A 1142 -12.02 12.83 -12.55
C LEU A 1142 -11.60 12.33 -13.93
N THR A 1143 -10.72 11.33 -13.99
CA THR A 1143 -10.33 10.71 -15.27
C THR A 1143 -11.51 10.01 -15.93
N CYS A 1144 -12.28 9.24 -15.15
CA CYS A 1144 -13.46 8.55 -15.64
C CYS A 1144 -14.54 9.54 -16.12
N ALA A 1145 -14.75 10.65 -15.40
CA ALA A 1145 -15.64 11.72 -15.83
C ALA A 1145 -15.22 12.31 -17.19
N LEU A 1146 -13.94 12.65 -17.36
CA LEU A 1146 -13.42 13.20 -18.61
C LEU A 1146 -13.56 12.22 -19.80
N LEU A 1147 -13.22 10.95 -19.59
CA LEU A 1147 -13.37 9.92 -20.63
C LEU A 1147 -14.84 9.65 -20.99
N GLY A 1148 -15.75 9.75 -20.01
CA GLY A 1148 -17.18 9.68 -20.28
C GLY A 1148 -17.66 10.84 -21.15
N ILE A 1149 -17.22 12.07 -20.85
CA ILE A 1149 -17.51 13.24 -21.66
C ILE A 1149 -17.00 13.06 -23.10
N PHE A 1150 -15.77 12.57 -23.27
CA PHE A 1150 -15.22 12.28 -24.60
C PHE A 1150 -16.01 11.19 -25.36
N THR A 1151 -16.56 10.22 -24.64
CA THR A 1151 -17.43 9.17 -25.22
C THR A 1151 -18.71 9.77 -25.79
N VAL A 1152 -19.35 10.69 -25.08
CA VAL A 1152 -20.57 11.38 -25.55
C VAL A 1152 -20.27 12.30 -26.74
N LEU A 1153 -19.16 13.04 -26.68
CA LEU A 1153 -18.75 13.97 -27.73
C LEU A 1153 -18.25 13.27 -29.02
N GLY A 1154 -18.17 11.94 -29.05
CA GLY A 1154 -17.77 11.17 -30.23
C GLY A 1154 -18.62 11.39 -31.50
N GLY A 1155 -19.79 12.02 -31.38
CA GLY A 1155 -20.63 12.46 -32.51
C GLY A 1155 -21.70 11.47 -32.96
N VAL A 1156 -21.79 10.30 -32.31
CA VAL A 1156 -22.81 9.27 -32.59
C VAL A 1156 -24.03 9.39 -31.68
N ILE A 1157 -23.80 9.69 -30.39
CA ILE A 1157 -24.87 9.74 -29.36
C ILE A 1157 -25.56 11.12 -29.37
N SER A 1158 -24.79 12.20 -29.59
CA SER A 1158 -25.30 13.56 -29.75
C SER A 1158 -24.96 14.07 -31.15
N LEU A 1159 -25.99 14.42 -31.93
CA LEU A 1159 -25.86 14.93 -33.31
C LEU A 1159 -25.67 16.45 -33.37
N ASP A 1160 -26.20 17.17 -32.38
CA ASP A 1160 -26.17 18.64 -32.31
C ASP A 1160 -25.45 19.10 -31.04
N VAL A 1161 -24.13 19.27 -31.16
CA VAL A 1161 -23.27 19.74 -30.07
C VAL A 1161 -23.15 21.27 -30.09
N PRO A 1162 -23.32 21.96 -28.94
CA PRO A 1162 -23.09 23.40 -28.80
C PRO A 1162 -21.71 23.86 -29.29
N SER A 1163 -21.60 25.11 -29.77
CA SER A 1163 -20.40 25.65 -30.43
C SER A 1163 -19.13 25.56 -29.57
N VAL A 1164 -19.23 25.85 -28.27
CA VAL A 1164 -18.10 25.78 -27.32
C VAL A 1164 -17.61 24.34 -27.15
N LEU A 1165 -18.53 23.40 -26.97
CA LEU A 1165 -18.20 21.98 -26.81
C LEU A 1165 -17.68 21.36 -28.12
N ARG A 1166 -18.06 21.91 -29.28
CA ARG A 1166 -17.48 21.53 -30.58
C ARG A 1166 -15.99 21.85 -30.67
N ALA A 1167 -15.56 23.00 -30.13
CA ALA A 1167 -14.13 23.34 -30.03
C ALA A 1167 -13.39 22.35 -29.11
N PHE A 1168 -13.97 22.04 -27.96
CA PHE A 1168 -13.43 21.04 -27.02
C PHE A 1168 -13.40 19.62 -27.63
N ASN A 1169 -14.31 19.30 -28.54
CA ASN A 1169 -14.32 17.99 -29.19
C ASN A 1169 -13.08 17.72 -30.07
N HIS A 1170 -12.36 18.76 -30.52
CA HIS A 1170 -11.11 18.56 -31.27
C HIS A 1170 -9.97 17.96 -30.44
N ILE A 1171 -10.05 18.01 -29.11
CA ILE A 1171 -9.08 17.33 -28.26
C ILE A 1171 -9.51 15.91 -27.87
N SER A 1172 -10.66 15.43 -28.35
CA SER A 1172 -11.23 14.11 -28.01
C SER A 1172 -10.69 13.03 -28.95
N PRO A 1173 -9.90 12.05 -28.47
CA PRO A 1173 -9.45 10.93 -29.29
C PRO A 1173 -10.61 10.06 -29.82
N PRO A 1174 -11.65 9.73 -29.03
CA PRO A 1174 -12.80 8.97 -29.50
C PRO A 1174 -13.49 9.55 -30.75
N LYS A 1175 -13.59 10.87 -30.86
CA LYS A 1175 -14.16 11.55 -32.05
C LYS A 1175 -13.50 11.06 -33.33
N TYR A 1176 -12.16 11.11 -33.36
CA TYR A 1176 -11.37 10.74 -34.52
C TYR A 1176 -11.38 9.24 -34.80
N ALA A 1177 -11.37 8.42 -33.75
CA ALA A 1177 -11.44 6.97 -33.88
C ALA A 1177 -12.78 6.51 -34.47
N ILE A 1178 -13.89 7.04 -33.95
CA ILE A 1178 -15.24 6.73 -34.43
C ILE A 1178 -15.41 7.20 -35.88
N ALA A 1179 -15.04 8.45 -36.18
CA ALA A 1179 -15.12 9.00 -37.52
C ALA A 1179 -14.27 8.21 -38.53
N GLY A 1180 -13.06 7.76 -38.14
CA GLY A 1180 -12.20 6.93 -38.98
C GLY A 1180 -12.80 5.55 -39.28
N ILE A 1181 -13.35 4.87 -38.28
CA ILE A 1181 -14.02 3.58 -38.45
C ILE A 1181 -15.26 3.72 -39.33
N LEU A 1182 -16.13 4.71 -39.08
CA LEU A 1182 -17.35 4.90 -39.85
C LEU A 1182 -17.06 5.28 -41.30
N ASN A 1183 -16.14 6.23 -41.54
CA ASN A 1183 -15.80 6.64 -42.89
C ASN A 1183 -15.30 5.48 -43.78
N HIS A 1184 -14.46 4.60 -43.22
CA HIS A 1184 -13.92 3.47 -44.00
C HIS A 1184 -14.91 2.31 -44.10
N SER A 1185 -15.70 2.07 -43.05
CA SER A 1185 -16.64 0.95 -43.02
C SER A 1185 -17.97 1.21 -43.70
N MET A 1186 -18.35 2.46 -44.01
CA MET A 1186 -19.64 2.80 -44.64
C MET A 1186 -19.55 3.12 -46.14
N LYS A 1187 -18.41 3.66 -46.62
CA LYS A 1187 -18.29 4.06 -48.04
C LYS A 1187 -18.46 2.89 -49.00
N GLY A 1188 -19.26 3.09 -50.04
CA GLY A 1188 -19.54 2.06 -51.06
C GLY A 1188 -20.47 0.92 -50.63
N LEU A 1189 -21.09 0.98 -49.44
CA LEU A 1189 -22.12 0.04 -49.02
C LEU A 1189 -23.51 0.48 -49.45
N ARG A 1190 -24.34 -0.51 -49.82
CA ARG A 1190 -25.77 -0.32 -50.12
C ARG A 1190 -26.62 -1.11 -49.12
N PHE A 1191 -27.68 -0.48 -48.62
CA PHE A 1191 -28.59 -1.08 -47.64
C PHE A 1191 -29.91 -1.52 -48.29
N THR A 1192 -30.49 -2.61 -47.79
CA THR A 1192 -31.81 -3.09 -48.21
C THR A 1192 -32.90 -2.60 -47.25
N CYS A 1193 -34.07 -2.20 -47.78
CA CYS A 1193 -35.21 -1.71 -46.97
C CYS A 1193 -36.49 -2.50 -47.22
N THR A 1194 -37.34 -2.55 -46.19
CA THR A 1194 -38.68 -3.16 -46.28
C THR A 1194 -39.68 -2.22 -46.94
N GLY A 1195 -40.83 -2.74 -47.39
CA GLY A 1195 -41.87 -1.94 -48.07
C GLY A 1195 -42.39 -0.75 -47.26
N ALA A 1196 -42.39 -0.84 -45.92
CA ALA A 1196 -42.79 0.25 -45.02
C ALA A 1196 -41.74 1.36 -44.85
N GLN A 1197 -40.50 1.13 -45.32
CA GLN A 1197 -39.37 2.06 -45.21
C GLN A 1197 -39.03 2.72 -46.55
N LYS A 1198 -39.82 2.42 -47.59
CA LYS A 1198 -39.69 3.04 -48.91
C LYS A 1198 -40.47 4.33 -48.96
N LYS A 1199 -39.90 5.33 -49.63
CA LYS A 1199 -40.60 6.55 -50.04
C LYS A 1199 -41.72 6.18 -51.03
N PRO A 1200 -42.69 7.09 -51.27
CA PRO A 1200 -43.72 6.91 -52.30
C PRO A 1200 -43.14 6.56 -53.68
N ASP A 1201 -41.91 7.00 -53.97
CA ASP A 1201 -41.16 6.73 -55.21
C ASP A 1201 -40.41 5.37 -55.22
N ALA A 1202 -40.72 4.46 -54.30
CA ALA A 1202 -40.12 3.12 -54.14
C ALA A 1202 -38.61 3.07 -53.77
N SER A 1203 -37.95 4.22 -53.60
CA SER A 1203 -36.59 4.35 -53.06
C SER A 1203 -36.54 4.23 -51.54
N CYS A 1204 -35.42 3.77 -51.00
CA CYS A 1204 -35.18 3.73 -49.55
C CYS A 1204 -35.08 5.16 -48.96
N LEU A 1205 -35.42 5.33 -47.68
CA LEU A 1205 -35.14 6.57 -46.95
C LEU A 1205 -33.62 6.87 -46.87
N ILE A 1206 -32.81 5.83 -46.70
CA ILE A 1206 -31.34 5.85 -46.70
C ILE A 1206 -30.92 4.63 -47.53
N GLU A 1207 -30.24 4.85 -48.66
CA GLU A 1207 -29.89 3.77 -49.60
C GLU A 1207 -28.39 3.45 -49.58
N THR A 1208 -27.57 4.49 -49.41
CA THR A 1208 -26.11 4.38 -49.47
C THR A 1208 -25.45 4.68 -48.12
N GLY A 1209 -24.24 4.19 -47.91
CA GLY A 1209 -23.46 4.52 -46.72
C GLY A 1209 -22.99 5.98 -46.70
N GLU A 1210 -22.90 6.63 -47.86
CA GLU A 1210 -22.65 8.06 -47.97
C GLU A 1210 -23.79 8.89 -47.34
N ASP A 1211 -25.05 8.49 -47.55
CA ASP A 1211 -26.22 9.11 -46.90
C ASP A 1211 -26.15 9.00 -45.36
N VAL A 1212 -25.62 7.88 -44.85
CA VAL A 1212 -25.41 7.68 -43.41
C VAL A 1212 -24.33 8.62 -42.87
N LEU A 1213 -23.21 8.77 -43.59
CA LEU A 1213 -22.12 9.68 -43.18
C LEU A 1213 -22.58 11.14 -43.18
N GLU A 1214 -23.42 11.54 -44.13
CA GLU A 1214 -24.01 12.88 -44.15
C GLU A 1214 -24.97 13.08 -42.96
N MET A 1215 -25.81 12.08 -42.65
CA MET A 1215 -26.71 12.13 -41.49
C MET A 1215 -25.97 12.33 -40.16
N TYR A 1216 -24.84 11.66 -39.96
CA TYR A 1216 -24.02 11.81 -38.74
C TYR A 1216 -23.03 12.99 -38.81
N LYS A 1217 -23.06 13.79 -39.88
CA LYS A 1217 -22.10 14.90 -40.12
C LYS A 1217 -20.63 14.43 -40.07
N MET A 1218 -20.38 13.20 -40.52
CA MET A 1218 -19.06 12.55 -40.53
C MET A 1218 -18.48 12.48 -41.95
N THR A 1219 -18.47 13.62 -42.65
CA THR A 1219 -17.99 13.71 -44.05
C THR A 1219 -16.51 14.05 -44.18
N GLU A 1220 -15.79 14.23 -43.06
CA GLU A 1220 -14.35 14.47 -43.05
C GLU A 1220 -13.60 13.33 -43.77
N GLU A 1221 -12.54 13.66 -44.54
CA GLU A 1221 -11.76 12.60 -45.18
C GLU A 1221 -11.05 11.73 -44.13
N LEU A 1222 -11.00 10.42 -44.39
CA LEU A 1222 -10.37 9.43 -43.51
C LEU A 1222 -8.96 9.83 -43.07
N ARG A 1223 -8.16 10.43 -43.97
CA ARG A 1223 -6.78 10.87 -43.68
C ARG A 1223 -6.72 11.90 -42.55
N TRP A 1224 -7.64 12.87 -42.54
CA TRP A 1224 -7.68 13.91 -41.51
C TRP A 1224 -8.12 13.35 -40.16
N SER A 1225 -9.08 12.41 -40.15
CA SER A 1225 -9.50 11.76 -38.92
C SER A 1225 -8.37 10.93 -38.30
N LEU A 1226 -7.67 10.10 -39.09
CA LEU A 1226 -6.56 9.30 -38.59
C LEU A 1226 -5.36 10.15 -38.16
N MET A 1227 -5.04 11.21 -38.90
CA MET A 1227 -3.98 12.14 -38.50
C MET A 1227 -4.33 12.88 -37.21
N GLY A 1228 -5.59 13.31 -37.06
CA GLY A 1228 -6.09 13.92 -35.83
C GLY A 1228 -5.95 12.99 -34.63
N LEU A 1229 -6.27 11.70 -34.79
CA LEU A 1229 -6.09 10.71 -33.73
C LEU A 1229 -4.62 10.58 -33.32
N VAL A 1230 -3.70 10.40 -34.29
CA VAL A 1230 -2.26 10.26 -34.02
C VAL A 1230 -1.71 11.50 -33.32
N LEU A 1231 -2.09 12.70 -33.78
CA LEU A 1231 -1.68 13.96 -33.15
C LEU A 1231 -2.21 14.08 -31.71
N CYS A 1232 -3.46 13.69 -31.45
CA CYS A 1232 -4.03 13.66 -30.11
C CYS A 1232 -3.29 12.67 -29.20
N THR A 1233 -3.01 11.46 -29.67
CA THR A 1233 -2.30 10.43 -28.89
C THR A 1233 -0.89 10.90 -28.52
N LEU A 1234 -0.14 11.44 -29.49
CA LEU A 1234 1.19 12.00 -29.22
C LEU A 1234 1.11 13.23 -28.30
N GLY A 1235 0.11 14.10 -28.49
CA GLY A 1235 -0.12 15.28 -27.67
C GLY A 1235 -0.39 14.96 -26.20
N TYR A 1236 -1.27 13.99 -25.91
CA TYR A 1236 -1.55 13.58 -24.53
C TYR A 1236 -0.34 12.93 -23.86
N ARG A 1237 0.41 12.09 -24.58
CA ARG A 1237 1.63 11.47 -24.04
C ARG A 1237 2.72 12.52 -23.75
N LEU A 1238 2.86 13.52 -24.63
CA LEU A 1238 3.76 14.66 -24.41
C LEU A 1238 3.31 15.51 -23.20
N LEU A 1239 2.00 15.78 -23.07
CA LEU A 1239 1.44 16.51 -21.95
C LEU A 1239 1.69 15.77 -20.62
N ALA A 1240 1.51 14.45 -20.60
CA ALA A 1240 1.83 13.61 -19.45
C ALA A 1240 3.30 13.75 -19.02
N TYR A 1241 4.23 13.73 -19.98
CA TYR A 1241 5.65 13.99 -19.73
C TYR A 1241 5.90 15.40 -19.16
N VAL A 1242 5.30 16.45 -19.76
CA VAL A 1242 5.47 17.83 -19.29
C VAL A 1242 4.96 18.00 -17.86
N VAL A 1243 3.78 17.44 -17.55
CA VAL A 1243 3.20 17.48 -16.20
C VAL A 1243 4.12 16.76 -15.20
N LEU A 1244 4.66 15.59 -15.54
CA LEU A 1244 5.61 14.88 -14.70
C LEU A 1244 6.91 15.67 -14.49
N LYS A 1245 7.44 16.32 -15.52
CA LYS A 1245 8.64 17.16 -15.43
C LYS A 1245 8.43 18.39 -14.55
N LEU A 1246 7.29 19.07 -14.69
CA LEU A 1246 6.91 20.20 -13.85
C LEU A 1246 6.68 19.76 -12.40
N ARG A 1247 6.03 18.62 -12.19
CA ARG A 1247 5.76 18.11 -10.85
C ARG A 1247 7.02 17.62 -10.14
N SER A 1248 7.88 16.89 -10.84
CA SER A 1248 9.16 16.42 -10.29
C SER A 1248 10.09 17.58 -9.95
N SER A 1249 10.21 18.60 -10.82
CA SER A 1249 11.01 19.80 -10.50
C SER A 1249 10.45 20.59 -9.31
N TRP A 1250 9.13 20.69 -9.19
CA TRP A 1250 8.49 21.28 -7.99
C TRP A 1250 8.71 20.44 -6.73
N TRP A 1251 8.70 19.11 -6.86
CA TRP A 1251 8.92 18.19 -5.75
C TRP A 1251 10.38 18.23 -5.28
N LEU A 1252 11.34 18.32 -6.21
CA LEU A 1252 12.78 18.47 -5.92
C LEU A 1252 13.13 19.79 -5.22
N ARG A 1253 12.33 20.84 -5.45
CA ARG A 1253 12.47 22.15 -4.79
C ARG A 1253 11.87 22.20 -3.38
N ARG A 1254 11.14 21.17 -2.95
CA ARG A 1254 10.54 21.05 -1.61
C ARG A 1254 11.39 20.17 -0.71
#